data_AF-A0A1S9CBV6-F1
#
_entry.id   AF-A0A1S9CBV6-F1
#
_cell.length_a   1.000
_cell.length_b   1.000
_cell.length_c   1.000
_cell.angle_alpha   90.00
_cell.angle_beta   90.00
_cell.angle_gamma   90.00
#
_symmetry.space_group_name_H-M   'P 1'
#
loop_
_entity.id
_entity.type
_entity.pdbx_description
1 polymer ?
#
loop_
_entity_poly.entity_id
_entity_poly.type
_entity_poly.pdbx_seq_one_letter_code
_entity_poly.pdbx_strand_id
1 'polypeptide(L)'
;MHPHLTELTDYFKENRSEGFIYRINGKNKYIEDFLISYYTQAKISGIILESKIQTPTGNNLRYFKDCLGSNFTLSHNFIEESLKIWLINSSIQKRTLLAKHLYETLMMYQNIGKNLNIIQNTYIKFMCWAYFRFQRVLNVTTNGQKVLYIGAVSKHEIEFLSILAFCGVDILVISLLDEARYNSLDPTEQLSYLYNDSAMINFGSDYRINNIEELIERKIKAEMERNIIKNYSNEWVDGDAFLGLNTKTSLRSAKPGYFNNIFICFKGADDTVTFAKKLNSLYRHIENTNRPYIIENKIPTIWPNEISVVKRRMTIVCEDDLIDLGRNIEQISPVEYLQSARNIFTRLVKEIYYKEDRLNMATNKIIQFLALYKRYESTLFATQDNYPPIFILFGSPHNEIEVIFLKFLSKLYVDILIILPDPNELLTTAQQELFKDPNLCVIEYNEKLNLTEYPKTLDNLIATTNAYQAERVLDDLLYKDTGLYRQHQMSRANSLTLKTTCEEIDILWPIELKFRPGFSTEDDIVCMPVIFAKISGVKNENIKDYYARVQSFIIPKNTMVCVEPPFIKNEDHHLFATTTFIQDSRLLKNEIKQNRNYKFGHLREDIQDHLLNKIELLINSKIIDGTGTRGTEYKILQVLLNLDENFLKHMQKFDFTKQNPKIVVIHTKQKMHSIEDAIFLAYANLVGCDIIIISPTGYRSFERFYTKPLIQEHHDGEYLYDLSATSILERPKDKPKNFLKKMERMIKQWQ
;
A
#
# COMPACT_ATOMS: atom_id res chain seq x y z
N MET A 1 77.51 -3.34 4.15
CA MET A 1 76.34 -4.25 4.23
C MET A 1 75.13 -3.37 4.44
N HIS A 2 73.98 -3.78 3.90
CA HIS A 2 72.73 -3.03 4.04
C HIS A 2 72.14 -3.19 5.45
N PRO A 3 71.31 -2.25 5.90
CA PRO A 3 70.60 -2.40 7.17
C PRO A 3 69.56 -3.52 7.07
N HIS A 4 69.35 -4.26 8.17
CA HIS A 4 68.33 -5.30 8.26
C HIS A 4 67.00 -4.75 8.77
N LEU A 5 65.90 -5.20 8.16
CA LEU A 5 64.54 -5.04 8.66
C LEU A 5 64.30 -5.99 9.86
N THR A 6 63.60 -5.48 10.86
CA THR A 6 62.95 -6.28 11.90
C THR A 6 61.56 -6.74 11.45
N GLU A 7 60.84 -5.88 10.73
CA GLU A 7 59.51 -6.13 10.18
C GLU A 7 59.32 -5.32 8.87
N LEU A 8 58.42 -5.74 7.98
CA LEU A 8 58.21 -5.03 6.70
C LEU A 8 57.72 -3.59 6.90
N THR A 9 57.05 -3.30 8.01
CA THR A 9 56.59 -1.96 8.38
C THR A 9 57.76 -0.98 8.66
N ASP A 10 58.98 -1.47 8.86
CA ASP A 10 60.17 -0.62 9.01
C ASP A 10 60.45 0.25 7.78
N TYR A 11 60.00 -0.17 6.59
CA TYR A 11 60.04 0.67 5.40
C TYR A 11 59.31 2.01 5.62
N PHE A 12 58.33 2.10 6.51
CA PHE A 12 57.55 3.32 6.72
C PHE A 12 58.03 4.19 7.90
N LYS A 13 59.10 3.78 8.60
CA LYS A 13 59.69 4.58 9.69
C LYS A 13 60.48 5.78 9.13
N GLU A 14 60.30 6.94 9.75
CA GLU A 14 60.97 8.20 9.41
C GLU A 14 62.41 8.28 9.98
N ASN A 15 63.20 9.25 9.52
CA ASN A 15 64.55 9.58 10.02
C ASN A 15 65.61 8.45 9.91
N ARG A 16 65.65 7.75 8.77
CA ARG A 16 66.67 6.73 8.47
C ARG A 16 67.82 7.28 7.63
N SER A 17 69.05 6.85 7.91
CA SER A 17 70.26 7.29 7.20
C SER A 17 70.53 6.50 5.90
N GLU A 18 70.08 5.25 5.83
CA GLU A 18 70.26 4.33 4.69
C GLU A 18 68.90 3.74 4.27
N GLY A 19 68.81 3.26 3.01
CA GLY A 19 67.63 2.59 2.48
C GLY A 19 67.71 1.08 2.66
N PHE A 20 66.56 0.41 2.68
CA PHE A 20 66.49 -1.04 2.74
C PHE A 20 66.42 -1.65 1.34
N ILE A 21 67.00 -2.84 1.15
CA ILE A 21 66.81 -3.64 -0.08
C ILE A 21 66.46 -5.09 0.26
N TYR A 22 65.22 -5.46 -0.05
CA TYR A 22 64.72 -6.82 0.17
C TYR A 22 64.08 -7.39 -1.08
N ARG A 23 64.23 -8.70 -1.24
CA ARG A 23 63.50 -9.51 -2.21
C ARG A 23 62.43 -10.35 -1.50
N ILE A 24 61.26 -10.48 -2.13
CA ILE A 24 60.16 -11.33 -1.69
C ILE A 24 59.77 -12.23 -2.85
N ASN A 25 59.64 -13.54 -2.60
CA ASN A 25 59.29 -14.55 -3.61
C ASN A 25 57.90 -15.18 -3.40
N GLY A 26 57.22 -14.87 -2.31
CA GLY A 26 55.85 -15.29 -2.05
C GLY A 26 54.99 -14.24 -1.34
N LYS A 27 53.70 -14.54 -1.26
CA LYS A 27 52.68 -13.69 -0.65
C LYS A 27 51.83 -14.46 0.34
N ASN A 28 51.37 -13.71 1.33
CA ASN A 28 50.32 -14.05 2.26
C ASN A 28 49.53 -12.77 2.53
N LYS A 29 48.51 -12.83 3.40
CA LYS A 29 47.67 -11.66 3.69
C LYS A 29 48.47 -10.45 4.23
N TYR A 30 49.45 -10.69 5.09
CA TYR A 30 50.30 -9.62 5.64
C TYR A 30 51.13 -8.92 4.56
N ILE A 31 51.72 -9.70 3.65
CA ILE A 31 52.50 -9.18 2.51
C ILE A 31 51.59 -8.46 1.53
N GLU A 32 50.40 -8.98 1.23
CA GLU A 32 49.44 -8.30 0.35
C GLU A 32 49.06 -6.92 0.91
N ASP A 33 48.78 -6.81 2.22
CA ASP A 33 48.53 -5.53 2.88
C ASP A 33 49.74 -4.58 2.82
N PHE A 34 50.95 -5.10 3.07
CA PHE A 34 52.20 -4.34 2.94
C PHE A 34 52.44 -3.84 1.51
N LEU A 35 52.22 -4.68 0.50
CA LEU A 35 52.40 -4.36 -0.91
C LEU A 35 51.48 -3.23 -1.36
N ILE A 36 50.22 -3.21 -0.89
CA ILE A 36 49.29 -2.10 -1.15
C ILE A 36 49.90 -0.78 -0.67
N SER A 37 50.36 -0.74 0.60
CA SER A 37 50.95 0.47 1.20
C SER A 37 52.24 0.89 0.48
N TYR A 38 53.12 -0.06 0.17
CA TYR A 38 54.39 0.20 -0.51
C TYR A 38 54.17 0.70 -1.94
N TYR A 39 53.29 0.06 -2.71
CA TYR A 39 52.91 0.47 -4.06
C TYR A 39 52.32 1.88 -4.08
N THR A 40 51.45 2.20 -3.11
CA THR A 40 50.82 3.52 -3.02
C THR A 40 51.86 4.63 -2.85
N GLN A 41 52.84 4.43 -1.95
CA GLN A 41 53.93 5.38 -1.79
C GLN A 41 54.86 5.44 -3.02
N ALA A 42 55.17 4.29 -3.63
CA ALA A 42 55.98 4.24 -4.84
C ALA A 42 55.32 4.97 -6.02
N LYS A 43 53.99 4.94 -6.12
CA LYS A 43 53.23 5.67 -7.15
C LYS A 43 53.30 7.19 -6.96
N ILE A 44 53.27 7.66 -5.72
CA ILE A 44 53.26 9.10 -5.37
C ILE A 44 54.64 9.73 -5.54
N SER A 45 55.70 9.14 -4.98
CA SER A 45 57.02 9.77 -4.87
C SER A 45 58.19 8.85 -5.23
N GLY A 46 57.90 7.66 -5.75
CA GLY A 46 58.88 6.63 -6.06
C GLY A 46 58.96 6.24 -7.54
N ILE A 47 59.40 5.01 -7.76
CA ILE A 47 59.55 4.38 -9.07
C ILE A 47 58.98 2.96 -9.01
N ILE A 48 58.18 2.59 -10.00
CA ILE A 48 57.70 1.23 -10.20
C ILE A 48 58.28 0.68 -11.51
N LEU A 49 58.76 -0.56 -11.48
CA LEU A 49 59.42 -1.27 -12.57
C LEU A 49 58.78 -2.65 -12.72
N GLU A 50 58.27 -2.96 -13.90
CA GLU A 50 57.73 -4.29 -14.27
C GLU A 50 58.49 -4.93 -15.44
N SER A 51 59.33 -4.14 -16.10
CA SER A 51 60.23 -4.60 -17.14
C SER A 51 61.68 -4.36 -16.73
N LYS A 52 62.59 -5.11 -17.35
CA LYS A 52 64.03 -4.88 -17.17
C LYS A 52 64.38 -3.43 -17.40
N ILE A 53 65.30 -2.92 -16.60
CA ILE A 53 65.84 -1.57 -16.77
C ILE A 53 66.50 -1.51 -18.16
N GLN A 54 65.87 -0.78 -19.06
CA GLN A 54 66.28 -0.70 -20.46
C GLN A 54 67.74 -0.24 -20.56
N THR A 55 68.48 -0.87 -21.48
CA THR A 55 69.84 -0.43 -21.78
C THR A 55 69.81 0.98 -22.36
N PRO A 56 70.82 1.84 -22.07
CA PRO A 56 70.86 3.18 -22.64
C PRO A 56 70.78 3.16 -24.16
N THR A 57 69.91 3.99 -24.74
CA THR A 57 69.79 4.13 -26.20
C THR A 57 70.98 4.90 -26.79
N GLY A 58 71.15 4.86 -28.11
CA GLY A 58 72.18 5.66 -28.78
C GLY A 58 72.09 7.15 -28.47
N ASN A 59 70.88 7.68 -28.31
CA ASN A 59 70.64 9.07 -27.91
C ASN A 59 71.08 9.33 -26.45
N ASN A 60 70.79 8.42 -25.53
CA ASN A 60 71.24 8.53 -24.13
C ASN A 60 72.77 8.57 -24.04
N LEU A 61 73.44 7.71 -24.82
CA LEU A 61 74.90 7.64 -24.88
C LEU A 61 75.52 8.89 -25.51
N ARG A 62 74.89 9.45 -26.55
CA ARG A 62 75.32 10.71 -27.15
C ARG A 62 75.21 11.85 -26.15
N TYR A 63 74.06 12.01 -25.50
CA TYR A 63 73.86 13.04 -24.48
C TYR A 63 74.85 12.90 -23.31
N PHE A 64 75.09 11.67 -22.85
CA PHE A 64 76.12 11.39 -21.84
C PHE A 64 77.51 11.88 -22.27
N LYS A 65 77.94 11.57 -23.50
CA LYS A 65 79.23 12.00 -24.03
C LYS A 65 79.31 13.52 -24.23
N ASP A 66 78.23 14.14 -24.66
CA ASP A 66 78.16 15.60 -24.85
C ASP A 66 78.32 16.35 -23.51
N CYS A 67 77.81 15.78 -22.41
CA CYS A 67 77.92 16.40 -21.08
C CYS A 67 79.24 16.07 -20.34
N LEU A 68 79.72 14.83 -20.39
CA LEU A 68 80.84 14.36 -19.55
C LEU A 68 82.12 14.01 -20.33
N GLY A 69 82.06 14.02 -21.67
CA GLY A 69 83.17 13.64 -22.53
C GLY A 69 83.34 12.13 -22.69
N SER A 70 84.44 11.74 -23.36
CA SER A 70 84.76 10.33 -23.67
C SER A 70 85.88 9.74 -22.80
N ASN A 71 86.56 10.57 -22.01
CA ASN A 71 87.65 10.15 -21.14
C ASN A 71 87.08 9.45 -19.89
N PHE A 72 87.62 8.30 -19.55
CA PHE A 72 87.23 7.55 -18.35
C PHE A 72 88.47 7.15 -17.55
N THR A 73 88.45 7.44 -16.26
CA THR A 73 89.46 7.00 -15.30
C THR A 73 88.75 6.33 -14.14
N LEU A 74 89.15 5.11 -13.79
CA LEU A 74 88.61 4.41 -12.62
C LEU A 74 89.20 5.00 -11.34
N SER A 75 88.61 6.10 -10.86
CA SER A 75 88.94 6.70 -9.57
C SER A 75 87.70 7.31 -8.92
N HIS A 76 87.66 7.30 -7.59
CA HIS A 76 86.57 7.90 -6.82
C HIS A 76 86.35 9.37 -7.19
N ASN A 77 87.45 10.15 -7.25
CA ASN A 77 87.41 11.58 -7.57
C ASN A 77 86.81 11.84 -8.96
N PHE A 78 87.15 11.03 -9.96
CA PHE A 78 86.60 11.17 -11.31
C PHE A 78 85.07 10.96 -11.33
N ILE A 79 84.57 9.93 -10.64
CA ILE A 79 83.14 9.62 -10.58
C ILE A 79 82.39 10.73 -9.82
N GLU A 80 82.94 11.21 -8.71
CA GLU A 80 82.33 12.28 -7.92
C GLU A 80 82.21 13.60 -8.71
N GLU A 81 83.28 14.01 -9.40
CA GLU A 81 83.24 15.19 -10.30
C GLU A 81 82.25 15.00 -11.46
N SER A 82 82.18 13.80 -12.04
CA SER A 82 81.21 13.48 -13.08
C SER A 82 79.77 13.59 -12.57
N LEU A 83 79.49 13.10 -11.36
CA LEU A 83 78.16 13.17 -10.75
C LEU A 83 77.73 14.59 -10.37
N LYS A 84 78.67 15.50 -10.05
CA LYS A 84 78.35 16.93 -9.83
C LYS A 84 77.75 17.58 -11.07
N ILE A 85 78.28 17.24 -12.25
CA ILE A 85 77.78 17.74 -13.55
C ILE A 85 76.51 16.98 -13.96
N TRP A 86 76.49 15.67 -13.74
CA TRP A 86 75.42 14.80 -14.25
C TRP A 86 74.14 14.86 -13.42
N LEU A 87 74.24 14.95 -12.09
CA LEU A 87 73.09 14.96 -11.17
C LEU A 87 73.08 16.26 -10.34
N ILE A 88 72.97 17.40 -11.02
CA ILE A 88 73.06 18.76 -10.42
C ILE A 88 72.07 18.94 -9.27
N ASN A 89 70.85 18.42 -9.42
CA ASN A 89 69.75 18.59 -8.46
C ASN A 89 69.78 17.58 -7.29
N SER A 90 70.67 16.58 -7.32
CA SER A 90 70.82 15.63 -6.21
C SER A 90 71.62 16.26 -5.07
N SER A 91 71.32 15.88 -3.83
CA SER A 91 72.04 16.39 -2.65
C SER A 91 73.52 15.98 -2.70
N ILE A 92 74.38 16.77 -2.05
CA ILE A 92 75.82 16.48 -1.97
C ILE A 92 76.04 15.10 -1.35
N GLN A 93 75.34 14.81 -0.25
CA GLN A 93 75.41 13.51 0.44
C GLN A 93 75.05 12.34 -0.50
N LYS A 94 73.95 12.43 -1.25
CA LYS A 94 73.55 11.38 -2.21
C LYS A 94 74.56 11.20 -3.33
N ARG A 95 75.13 12.29 -3.86
CA ARG A 95 76.19 12.22 -4.88
C ARG A 95 77.46 11.56 -4.35
N THR A 96 77.90 11.89 -3.14
CA THR A 96 79.08 11.28 -2.52
C THR A 96 78.86 9.79 -2.23
N LEU A 97 77.69 9.40 -1.71
CA LEU A 97 77.35 7.99 -1.49
C LEU A 97 77.26 7.22 -2.81
N LEU A 98 76.63 7.80 -3.83
CA LEU A 98 76.54 7.21 -5.16
C LEU A 98 77.92 7.03 -5.78
N ALA A 99 78.80 8.03 -5.68
CA ALA A 99 80.17 7.95 -6.18
C ALA A 99 80.96 6.83 -5.50
N LYS A 100 80.89 6.76 -4.17
CA LYS A 100 81.55 5.74 -3.36
C LYS A 100 81.15 4.33 -3.78
N HIS A 101 79.86 4.02 -3.75
CA HIS A 101 79.39 2.66 -4.01
C HIS A 101 79.45 2.27 -5.49
N LEU A 102 79.34 3.24 -6.39
CA LEU A 102 79.60 3.01 -7.81
C LEU A 102 81.08 2.67 -8.03
N TYR A 103 82.01 3.42 -7.43
CA TYR A 103 83.44 3.13 -7.50
C TYR A 103 83.78 1.76 -6.92
N GLU A 104 83.29 1.44 -5.72
CA GLU A 104 83.48 0.12 -5.08
C GLU A 104 82.99 -1.02 -5.99
N THR A 105 81.81 -0.87 -6.59
CA THR A 105 81.27 -1.86 -7.53
C THR A 105 82.17 -2.03 -8.75
N LEU A 106 82.62 -0.93 -9.38
CA LEU A 106 83.54 -1.00 -10.53
C LEU A 106 84.92 -1.57 -10.18
N MET A 107 85.42 -1.31 -8.96
CA MET A 107 86.65 -1.90 -8.44
C MET A 107 86.52 -3.43 -8.28
N MET A 108 85.35 -3.93 -7.88
CA MET A 108 85.10 -5.39 -7.86
C MET A 108 85.23 -6.01 -9.26
N TYR A 109 84.74 -5.34 -10.31
CA TYR A 109 84.92 -5.80 -11.69
C TYR A 109 86.40 -5.85 -12.09
N GLN A 110 87.19 -4.85 -11.67
CA GLN A 110 88.64 -4.84 -11.89
C GLN A 110 89.34 -5.99 -11.16
N ASN A 111 88.99 -6.25 -9.90
CA ASN A 111 89.58 -7.31 -9.09
C ASN A 111 89.27 -8.73 -9.61
N ILE A 112 88.11 -8.91 -10.26
CA ILE A 112 87.73 -10.17 -10.93
C ILE A 112 88.34 -10.27 -12.35
N GLY A 113 89.18 -9.31 -12.75
CA GLY A 113 89.95 -9.34 -14.00
C GLY A 113 89.18 -8.87 -15.24
N LYS A 114 88.11 -8.08 -15.09
CA LYS A 114 87.41 -7.47 -16.25
C LYS A 114 88.26 -6.35 -16.84
N ASN A 115 88.27 -6.24 -18.18
CA ASN A 115 89.03 -5.21 -18.88
C ASN A 115 88.41 -3.81 -18.70
N LEU A 116 89.20 -2.77 -18.96
CA LEU A 116 88.80 -1.37 -18.78
C LEU A 116 87.57 -0.99 -19.61
N ASN A 117 87.40 -1.56 -20.81
CA ASN A 117 86.24 -1.28 -21.67
C ASN A 117 84.93 -1.78 -21.05
N ILE A 118 84.93 -2.97 -20.44
CA ILE A 118 83.75 -3.50 -19.73
C ILE A 118 83.42 -2.60 -18.54
N ILE A 119 84.43 -2.23 -17.75
CA ILE A 119 84.27 -1.35 -16.59
C ILE A 119 83.69 0.01 -17.02
N GLN A 120 84.23 0.61 -18.08
CA GLN A 120 83.73 1.87 -18.64
C GLN A 120 82.28 1.73 -19.13
N ASN A 121 81.94 0.65 -19.82
CA ASN A 121 80.57 0.42 -20.29
C ASN A 121 79.59 0.25 -19.11
N THR A 122 79.98 -0.45 -18.04
CA THR A 122 79.19 -0.57 -16.81
C THR A 122 79.02 0.77 -16.12
N TYR A 123 80.09 1.58 -16.03
CA TYR A 123 80.03 2.96 -15.53
C TYR A 123 79.00 3.80 -16.30
N ILE A 124 79.11 3.85 -17.62
CA ILE A 124 78.19 4.62 -18.48
C ILE A 124 76.76 4.13 -18.30
N LYS A 125 76.56 2.81 -18.23
CA LYS A 125 75.24 2.21 -18.03
C LYS A 125 74.61 2.65 -16.70
N PHE A 126 75.35 2.58 -15.60
CA PHE A 126 74.87 3.01 -14.28
C PHE A 126 74.62 4.51 -14.22
N MET A 127 75.49 5.33 -14.81
CA MET A 127 75.30 6.78 -14.91
C MET A 127 74.03 7.12 -15.70
N CYS A 128 73.81 6.47 -16.85
CA CYS A 128 72.60 6.66 -17.64
C CYS A 128 71.35 6.21 -16.88
N TRP A 129 71.38 5.10 -16.13
CA TRP A 129 70.26 4.68 -15.30
C TRP A 129 69.96 5.69 -14.19
N ALA A 130 71.00 6.17 -13.49
CA ALA A 130 70.86 7.19 -12.46
C ALA A 130 70.15 8.44 -12.98
N TYR A 131 70.49 8.91 -14.19
CA TYR A 131 69.90 10.11 -14.78
C TYR A 131 68.55 9.87 -15.46
N PHE A 132 68.49 8.97 -16.43
CA PHE A 132 67.29 8.84 -17.26
C PHE A 132 66.16 8.07 -16.57
N ARG A 133 66.48 7.22 -15.57
CA ARG A 133 65.47 6.36 -14.94
C ARG A 133 65.23 6.66 -13.47
N PHE A 134 66.28 7.00 -12.71
CA PHE A 134 66.22 7.11 -11.25
C PHE A 134 66.43 8.52 -10.71
N GLN A 135 66.54 9.53 -11.58
CA GLN A 135 66.74 10.92 -11.17
C GLN A 135 65.63 11.41 -10.23
N ARG A 136 64.38 10.96 -10.43
CA ARG A 136 63.25 11.32 -9.56
C ARG A 136 63.43 10.90 -8.11
N VAL A 137 64.06 9.76 -7.82
CA VAL A 137 64.31 9.31 -6.43
C VAL A 137 65.63 9.82 -5.87
N LEU A 138 66.61 10.08 -6.75
CA LEU A 138 67.92 10.61 -6.36
C LEU A 138 67.90 12.12 -6.07
N ASN A 139 67.04 12.89 -6.72
CA ASN A 139 66.94 14.34 -6.53
C ASN A 139 66.18 14.78 -5.26
N VAL A 140 65.56 13.85 -4.53
CA VAL A 140 64.84 14.18 -3.30
C VAL A 140 65.83 14.26 -2.14
N THR A 141 65.72 15.27 -1.28
CA THR A 141 66.66 15.45 -0.15
C THR A 141 66.43 14.44 0.98
N THR A 142 65.18 14.05 1.22
CA THR A 142 64.84 13.05 2.24
C THR A 142 65.25 11.66 1.80
N ASN A 143 65.42 10.74 2.75
CA ASN A 143 65.58 9.31 2.50
C ASN A 143 64.21 8.61 2.51
N GLY A 144 64.16 7.37 2.03
CA GLY A 144 62.97 6.52 2.04
C GLY A 144 62.12 6.59 0.77
N GLN A 145 62.64 7.13 -0.34
CA GLN A 145 61.97 7.02 -1.64
C GLN A 145 61.80 5.56 -2.02
N LYS A 146 60.65 5.18 -2.57
CA LYS A 146 60.33 3.77 -2.84
C LYS A 146 60.64 3.39 -4.27
N VAL A 147 61.37 2.30 -4.45
CA VAL A 147 61.50 1.59 -5.71
C VAL A 147 60.84 0.23 -5.56
N LEU A 148 59.86 -0.06 -6.40
CA LEU A 148 59.23 -1.38 -6.52
C LEU A 148 59.65 -2.01 -7.84
N TYR A 149 60.35 -3.14 -7.79
CA TYR A 149 60.72 -3.93 -8.96
C TYR A 149 59.96 -5.25 -8.96
N ILE A 150 59.24 -5.56 -10.04
CA ILE A 150 58.50 -6.81 -10.24
C ILE A 150 59.10 -7.52 -11.44
N GLY A 151 59.74 -8.68 -11.22
CA GLY A 151 60.28 -9.48 -12.31
C GLY A 151 61.56 -10.24 -12.00
N ALA A 152 62.21 -10.70 -13.07
CA ALA A 152 63.49 -11.40 -13.01
C ALA A 152 64.66 -10.43 -13.21
N VAL A 153 65.26 -10.00 -12.09
CA VAL A 153 66.42 -9.08 -12.08
C VAL A 153 67.65 -9.71 -12.74
N SER A 154 68.48 -8.89 -13.39
CA SER A 154 69.82 -9.26 -13.87
C SER A 154 70.92 -8.75 -12.95
N LYS A 155 72.15 -9.25 -13.14
CA LYS A 155 73.32 -8.90 -12.33
C LYS A 155 73.57 -7.39 -12.21
N HIS A 156 73.58 -6.68 -13.34
CA HIS A 156 73.75 -5.23 -13.34
C HIS A 156 72.58 -4.51 -12.64
N GLU A 157 71.34 -4.99 -12.78
CA GLU A 157 70.18 -4.36 -12.15
C GLU A 157 70.24 -4.48 -10.64
N ILE A 158 70.53 -5.67 -10.09
CA ILE A 158 70.60 -5.85 -8.64
C ILE A 158 71.79 -5.10 -8.02
N GLU A 159 72.93 -5.03 -8.71
CA GLU A 159 74.06 -4.20 -8.29
C GLU A 159 73.69 -2.71 -8.24
N PHE A 160 73.02 -2.21 -9.27
CA PHE A 160 72.61 -0.81 -9.31
C PHE A 160 71.52 -0.48 -8.29
N LEU A 161 70.54 -1.37 -8.12
CA LEU A 161 69.54 -1.24 -7.05
C LEU A 161 70.24 -1.22 -5.68
N SER A 162 71.17 -2.13 -5.41
CA SER A 162 71.97 -2.11 -4.17
C SER A 162 72.68 -0.76 -3.96
N ILE A 163 73.27 -0.17 -5.02
CA ILE A 163 73.88 1.18 -4.93
C ILE A 163 72.83 2.23 -4.53
N LEU A 164 71.63 2.20 -5.13
CA LEU A 164 70.55 3.12 -4.77
C LEU A 164 70.11 2.96 -3.31
N ALA A 165 70.11 1.74 -2.77
CA ALA A 165 69.77 1.49 -1.37
C ALA A 165 70.74 2.18 -0.41
N PHE A 166 72.05 2.12 -0.70
CA PHE A 166 73.05 2.89 0.06
C PHE A 166 72.84 4.41 -0.05
N CYS A 167 72.24 4.90 -1.14
CA CYS A 167 71.87 6.31 -1.30
C CYS A 167 70.57 6.71 -0.57
N GLY A 168 70.04 5.86 0.32
CA GLY A 168 68.84 6.16 1.09
C GLY A 168 67.52 5.85 0.39
N VAL A 169 67.55 5.10 -0.73
CA VAL A 169 66.35 4.68 -1.46
C VAL A 169 65.89 3.33 -0.95
N ASP A 170 64.62 3.19 -0.58
CA ASP A 170 64.06 1.90 -0.23
C ASP A 170 63.70 1.11 -1.48
N ILE A 171 64.09 -0.16 -1.49
CA ILE A 171 63.96 -1.03 -2.65
C ILE A 171 63.28 -2.32 -2.21
N LEU A 172 62.23 -2.66 -2.95
CA LEU A 172 61.52 -3.91 -2.83
C LEU A 172 61.53 -4.62 -4.18
N VAL A 173 62.03 -5.86 -4.19
CA VAL A 173 62.05 -6.72 -5.37
C VAL A 173 61.04 -7.83 -5.17
N ILE A 174 59.94 -7.82 -5.93
CA ILE A 174 59.09 -8.99 -6.10
C ILE A 174 59.78 -9.89 -7.12
N SER A 175 60.53 -10.88 -6.61
CA SER A 175 61.34 -11.77 -7.43
C SER A 175 60.45 -12.83 -8.08
N LEU A 176 60.42 -12.84 -9.41
CA LEU A 176 59.83 -13.93 -10.21
C LEU A 176 60.88 -14.94 -10.68
N LEU A 177 62.12 -14.76 -10.23
CA LEU A 177 63.24 -15.66 -10.47
C LEU A 177 63.29 -16.68 -9.33
N ASP A 178 63.54 -17.95 -9.64
CA ASP A 178 63.79 -18.96 -8.60
C ASP A 178 65.05 -18.63 -7.79
N GLU A 179 65.06 -18.99 -6.49
CA GLU A 179 66.18 -18.66 -5.60
C GLU A 179 67.50 -19.28 -6.05
N ALA A 180 67.49 -20.45 -6.70
CA ALA A 180 68.72 -21.05 -7.21
C ALA A 180 69.38 -20.18 -8.28
N ARG A 181 68.59 -19.63 -9.21
CA ARG A 181 69.07 -18.63 -10.17
C ARG A 181 69.40 -17.30 -9.50
N TYR A 182 68.67 -16.88 -8.47
CA TYR A 182 68.95 -15.62 -7.78
C TYR A 182 70.31 -15.67 -7.07
N ASN A 183 70.61 -16.79 -6.42
CA ASN A 183 71.89 -17.03 -5.76
C ASN A 183 73.09 -16.99 -6.72
N SER A 184 72.88 -17.22 -8.03
CA SER A 184 73.95 -17.01 -9.02
C SER A 184 74.28 -15.53 -9.25
N LEU A 185 73.33 -14.62 -8.99
CA LEU A 185 73.49 -13.18 -9.13
C LEU A 185 74.06 -12.52 -7.86
N ASP A 186 73.66 -13.01 -6.68
CA ASP A 186 74.15 -12.56 -5.37
C ASP A 186 74.52 -13.75 -4.47
N PRO A 187 75.65 -14.44 -4.74
CA PRO A 187 76.03 -15.64 -3.99
C PRO A 187 76.32 -15.40 -2.51
N THR A 188 76.63 -14.15 -2.15
CA THR A 188 76.98 -13.74 -0.78
C THR A 188 75.80 -13.17 -0.01
N GLU A 189 74.63 -13.00 -0.66
CA GLU A 189 73.44 -12.34 -0.10
C GLU A 189 73.73 -10.93 0.48
N GLN A 190 74.60 -10.18 -0.20
CA GLN A 190 75.03 -8.85 0.24
C GLN A 190 74.40 -7.71 -0.56
N LEU A 191 73.85 -8.01 -1.74
CA LEU A 191 73.18 -7.03 -2.59
C LEU A 191 71.70 -6.90 -2.23
N SER A 192 71.07 -7.96 -1.73
CA SER A 192 69.70 -7.91 -1.19
C SER A 192 69.45 -9.01 -0.18
N TYR A 193 68.51 -8.76 0.74
CA TYR A 193 68.08 -9.76 1.71
C TYR A 193 66.78 -10.44 1.29
N LEU A 194 66.67 -11.75 1.51
CA LEU A 194 65.41 -12.48 1.33
C LEU A 194 64.50 -12.23 2.53
N TYR A 195 63.28 -11.76 2.27
CA TYR A 195 62.22 -11.79 3.26
C TYR A 195 61.42 -13.09 3.11
N ASN A 196 61.39 -13.91 4.16
CA ASN A 196 60.69 -15.18 4.17
C ASN A 196 59.78 -15.30 5.40
N ASP A 197 58.58 -15.85 5.21
CA ASP A 197 57.60 -16.16 6.25
C ASP A 197 57.05 -17.56 5.99
N SER A 198 56.87 -18.33 7.06
CA SER A 198 56.43 -19.73 7.07
C SER A 198 55.12 -20.03 6.32
N ALA A 199 54.28 -19.03 6.05
CA ALA A 199 52.96 -19.19 5.43
C ALA A 199 52.83 -18.53 4.04
N MET A 200 53.93 -18.33 3.31
CA MET A 200 53.89 -17.71 1.97
C MET A 200 53.53 -18.69 0.84
N ILE A 201 52.82 -18.18 -0.17
CA ILE A 201 52.57 -18.83 -1.46
C ILE A 201 53.33 -18.07 -2.54
N ASN A 202 54.09 -18.75 -3.40
CA ASN A 202 54.93 -18.10 -4.42
C ASN A 202 54.16 -17.15 -5.35
N PHE A 203 54.80 -16.05 -5.75
CA PHE A 203 54.31 -15.22 -6.85
C PHE A 203 54.43 -16.01 -8.16
N GLY A 204 53.30 -16.25 -8.85
CA GLY A 204 53.30 -16.89 -10.17
C GLY A 204 54.12 -16.09 -11.19
N SER A 205 54.62 -16.74 -12.25
CA SER A 205 55.41 -16.08 -13.30
C SER A 205 54.66 -14.96 -14.05
N ASP A 206 53.34 -14.99 -13.98
CA ASP A 206 52.37 -14.04 -14.52
C ASP A 206 52.05 -12.89 -13.56
N TYR A 207 52.67 -12.80 -12.38
CA TYR A 207 52.41 -11.70 -11.44
C TYR A 207 52.88 -10.35 -12.00
N ARG A 208 52.00 -9.36 -11.96
CA ARG A 208 52.15 -8.03 -12.57
C ARG A 208 51.65 -6.94 -11.63
N ILE A 209 51.89 -5.67 -11.99
CA ILE A 209 51.39 -4.49 -11.26
C ILE A 209 49.86 -4.57 -11.08
N ASN A 210 49.14 -5.00 -12.13
CA ASN A 210 47.68 -5.13 -12.09
C ASN A 210 47.17 -6.02 -10.94
N ASN A 211 47.94 -7.02 -10.50
CA ASN A 211 47.55 -7.84 -9.35
C ASN A 211 47.53 -7.04 -8.05
N ILE A 212 48.44 -6.06 -7.87
CA ILE A 212 48.42 -5.16 -6.71
C ILE A 212 47.25 -4.18 -6.81
N GLU A 213 46.95 -3.69 -8.01
CA GLU A 213 45.79 -2.81 -8.24
C GLU A 213 44.47 -3.54 -7.94
N GLU A 214 44.34 -4.80 -8.33
CA GLU A 214 43.19 -5.65 -8.00
C GLU A 214 43.05 -5.88 -6.48
N LEU A 215 44.17 -6.02 -5.75
CA LEU A 215 44.16 -6.09 -4.28
C LEU A 215 43.63 -4.79 -3.65
N ILE A 216 44.02 -3.63 -4.20
CA ILE A 216 43.53 -2.32 -3.75
C ILE A 216 42.02 -2.21 -4.00
N GLU A 217 41.55 -2.57 -5.19
CA GLU A 217 40.13 -2.55 -5.53
C GLU A 217 39.31 -3.46 -4.61
N ARG A 218 39.79 -4.68 -4.35
CA ARG A 218 39.16 -5.61 -3.41
C ARG A 218 39.10 -5.05 -1.99
N LYS A 219 40.18 -4.41 -1.52
CA LYS A 219 40.22 -3.80 -0.18
C LYS A 219 39.27 -2.62 -0.05
N ILE A 220 39.25 -1.72 -1.03
CA ILE A 220 38.30 -0.60 -1.11
C ILE A 220 36.87 -1.12 -1.10
N LYS A 221 36.57 -2.12 -1.94
CA LYS A 221 35.25 -2.73 -2.00
C LYS A 221 34.83 -3.36 -0.68
N ALA A 222 35.72 -4.10 -0.02
CA ALA A 222 35.44 -4.72 1.27
C ALA A 222 35.26 -3.69 2.41
N GLU A 223 36.01 -2.59 2.40
CA GLU A 223 35.83 -1.49 3.36
C GLU A 223 34.54 -0.71 3.11
N MET A 224 34.19 -0.46 1.85
CA MET A 224 32.88 0.06 1.47
C MET A 224 31.78 -0.86 1.98
N GLU A 225 31.88 -2.17 1.76
CA GLU A 225 30.89 -3.15 2.23
C GLU A 225 30.71 -3.19 3.76
N ARG A 226 31.77 -2.89 4.52
CA ARG A 226 31.73 -2.84 5.99
C ARG A 226 31.12 -1.55 6.55
N ASN A 227 31.29 -0.43 5.85
CA ASN A 227 30.80 0.89 6.28
C ASN A 227 29.36 1.19 5.81
N ILE A 228 28.72 0.27 5.09
CA ILE A 228 27.31 0.40 4.70
C ILE A 228 26.41 0.19 5.91
N ILE A 229 25.58 1.20 6.18
CA ILE A 229 24.47 1.07 7.13
C ILE A 229 23.44 0.08 6.57
N LYS A 230 23.02 -0.90 7.37
CA LYS A 230 22.03 -1.91 7.01
C LYS A 230 20.65 -1.58 7.55
N ASN A 231 19.58 -2.09 6.94
CA ASN A 231 18.24 -1.95 7.47
C ASN A 231 18.00 -2.95 8.62
N TYR A 232 17.25 -2.52 9.63
CA TYR A 232 16.74 -3.35 10.73
C TYR A 232 15.22 -3.15 10.82
N SER A 233 14.49 -3.99 10.11
CA SER A 233 13.06 -3.84 9.86
C SER A 233 12.22 -4.55 10.93
N ASN A 234 11.22 -3.87 11.47
CA ASN A 234 10.19 -4.38 12.41
C ASN A 234 10.65 -4.92 13.77
N GLU A 235 11.84 -5.50 13.91
CA GLU A 235 12.30 -6.17 15.15
C GLU A 235 12.38 -5.25 16.38
N TRP A 236 12.42 -3.94 16.18
CA TRP A 236 12.49 -2.94 17.25
C TRP A 236 11.10 -2.50 17.78
N VAL A 237 10.00 -2.99 17.21
CA VAL A 237 8.63 -2.58 17.55
C VAL A 237 8.02 -3.52 18.60
N ASP A 238 7.62 -2.98 19.76
CA ASP A 238 7.03 -3.73 20.88
C ASP A 238 5.54 -4.08 20.67
N GLY A 239 5.24 -4.88 19.63
CA GLY A 239 3.92 -5.48 19.39
C GLY A 239 2.83 -4.54 18.84
N ASP A 240 2.89 -3.23 19.06
CA ASP A 240 1.97 -2.25 18.45
C ASP A 240 2.61 -1.55 17.24
N ALA A 241 2.18 -1.98 16.06
CA ALA A 241 2.64 -1.44 14.79
C ALA A 241 2.30 0.05 14.57
N PHE A 242 1.15 0.54 15.05
CA PHE A 242 0.78 1.96 14.93
C PHE A 242 1.62 2.84 15.85
N LEU A 243 1.95 2.35 17.05
CA LEU A 243 2.89 3.01 17.94
C LEU A 243 4.28 3.12 17.29
N GLY A 244 4.76 2.03 16.69
CA GLY A 244 6.01 2.02 15.92
C GLY A 244 6.00 3.06 14.80
N LEU A 245 4.94 3.11 13.98
CA LEU A 245 4.82 4.08 12.89
C LEU A 245 4.85 5.54 13.38
N ASN A 246 4.34 5.83 14.57
CA ASN A 246 4.35 7.15 15.19
C ASN A 246 5.61 7.44 16.02
N THR A 247 6.61 6.54 16.03
CA THR A 247 7.83 6.71 16.82
C THR A 247 8.91 7.43 16.01
N LYS A 248 9.50 8.48 16.61
CA LYS A 248 10.62 9.25 16.05
C LYS A 248 11.89 8.41 15.93
N THR A 249 12.71 8.69 14.94
CA THR A 249 13.97 7.99 14.66
C THR A 249 14.90 7.88 15.86
N SER A 250 15.05 8.95 16.65
CA SER A 250 15.92 8.95 17.84
C SER A 250 15.46 7.99 18.94
N LEU A 251 14.17 7.62 18.95
CA LEU A 251 13.57 6.69 19.90
C LEU A 251 13.51 5.26 19.35
N ARG A 252 13.73 5.07 18.05
CA ARG A 252 13.90 3.74 17.46
C ARG A 252 15.32 3.28 17.80
N SER A 253 15.48 2.38 18.77
CA SER A 253 16.79 1.93 19.29
C SER A 253 17.61 1.17 18.23
N ALA A 254 18.14 1.89 17.24
CA ALA A 254 18.89 1.32 16.14
C ALA A 254 20.25 0.81 16.63
N LYS A 255 20.59 -0.42 16.25
CA LYS A 255 21.91 -1.00 16.53
C LYS A 255 22.96 -0.17 15.77
N PRO A 256 24.17 0.03 16.33
CA PRO A 256 25.26 0.71 15.60
C PRO A 256 25.48 0.06 14.22
N GLY A 257 25.51 0.87 13.16
CA GLY A 257 25.62 0.40 11.78
C GLY A 257 24.29 -0.05 11.14
N TYR A 258 23.16 0.16 11.81
CA TYR A 258 21.83 -0.11 11.27
C TYR A 258 20.93 1.13 11.37
N PHE A 259 19.92 1.22 10.50
CA PHE A 259 18.78 2.11 10.67
C PHE A 259 17.51 1.29 10.85
N ASN A 260 16.53 1.87 11.54
CA ASN A 260 15.26 1.22 11.85
C ASN A 260 14.17 1.72 10.92
N ASN A 261 13.53 0.79 10.20
CA ASN A 261 12.32 1.07 9.42
C ASN A 261 11.22 0.05 9.75
N ILE A 262 10.04 0.30 9.20
CA ILE A 262 8.86 -0.56 9.34
C ILE A 262 8.46 -1.05 7.96
N PHE A 263 8.16 -2.34 7.84
CA PHE A 263 7.59 -2.92 6.64
C PHE A 263 6.48 -3.89 7.04
N ILE A 264 5.24 -3.40 7.02
CA ILE A 264 4.09 -4.13 7.55
C ILE A 264 2.95 -4.20 6.54
N CYS A 265 2.19 -5.28 6.62
CA CYS A 265 0.92 -5.43 5.93
C CYS A 265 -0.17 -5.79 6.93
N PHE A 266 -1.27 -5.03 6.92
CA PHE A 266 -2.52 -5.43 7.57
C PHE A 266 -3.43 -6.08 6.54
N LYS A 267 -3.94 -7.27 6.85
CA LYS A 267 -5.01 -7.93 6.09
C LYS A 267 -6.30 -7.89 6.88
N GLY A 268 -7.31 -7.24 6.34
CA GLY A 268 -8.56 -6.98 7.05
C GLY A 268 -8.40 -5.98 8.19
N ALA A 269 -9.35 -5.98 9.12
CA ALA A 269 -9.38 -5.15 10.31
C ALA A 269 -9.86 -5.93 11.54
N ASP A 270 -9.42 -5.51 12.73
CA ASP A 270 -9.92 -6.02 14.02
C ASP A 270 -11.39 -5.62 14.23
N ASP A 271 -11.65 -4.32 14.15
CA ASP A 271 -12.97 -3.71 14.03
C ASP A 271 -12.88 -2.65 12.94
N THR A 272 -13.73 -2.75 11.92
CA THR A 272 -13.74 -1.83 10.77
C THR A 272 -13.71 -0.35 11.16
N VAL A 273 -14.41 0.05 12.22
CA VAL A 273 -14.53 1.47 12.63
C VAL A 273 -13.29 1.89 13.42
N THR A 274 -12.87 1.09 14.40
CA THR A 274 -11.69 1.37 15.21
C THR A 274 -10.42 1.38 14.36
N PHE A 275 -10.29 0.44 13.43
CA PHE A 275 -9.18 0.39 12.49
C PHE A 275 -9.15 1.61 11.58
N ALA A 276 -10.28 2.01 11.01
CA ALA A 276 -10.38 3.21 10.20
C ALA A 276 -10.00 4.49 10.99
N LYS A 277 -10.38 4.56 12.28
CA LYS A 277 -9.93 5.65 13.18
C LYS A 277 -8.42 5.62 13.41
N LYS A 278 -7.80 4.44 13.60
CA LYS A 278 -6.33 4.30 13.72
C LYS A 278 -5.63 4.81 12.45
N LEU A 279 -6.12 4.45 11.25
CA LEU A 279 -5.59 4.95 9.97
C LEU A 279 -5.73 6.48 9.83
N ASN A 280 -6.90 7.05 10.17
CA ASN A 280 -7.08 8.50 10.13
C ASN A 280 -6.19 9.23 11.15
N SER A 281 -6.05 8.66 12.36
CA SER A 281 -5.16 9.20 13.38
C SER A 281 -3.70 9.19 12.92
N LEU A 282 -3.25 8.13 12.24
CA LEU A 282 -1.93 8.06 11.63
C LEU A 282 -1.76 9.17 10.59
N TYR A 283 -2.74 9.39 9.71
CA TYR A 283 -2.70 10.49 8.73
C TYR A 283 -2.60 11.87 9.38
N ARG A 284 -3.42 12.15 10.40
CA ARG A 284 -3.33 13.40 11.16
C ARG A 284 -1.97 13.57 11.83
N HIS A 285 -1.39 12.48 12.35
CA HIS A 285 -0.05 12.52 12.94
C HIS A 285 1.01 12.87 11.89
N ILE A 286 0.96 12.24 10.71
CA ILE A 286 1.85 12.52 9.58
C ILE A 286 1.78 14.02 9.19
N GLU A 287 0.57 14.55 8.99
CA GLU A 287 0.34 15.97 8.66
C GLU A 287 0.87 16.90 9.76
N ASN A 288 0.52 16.64 11.03
CA ASN A 288 0.94 17.48 12.16
C ASN A 288 2.46 17.49 12.38
N THR A 289 3.16 16.44 11.94
CA THR A 289 4.61 16.32 12.09
C THR A 289 5.38 16.79 10.85
N ASN A 290 4.70 17.15 9.76
CA ASN A 290 5.29 17.44 8.45
C ASN A 290 6.14 16.30 7.88
N ARG A 291 5.84 15.05 8.29
CA ARG A 291 6.55 13.86 7.85
C ARG A 291 6.36 13.64 6.35
N PRO A 292 7.44 13.45 5.55
CA PRO A 292 7.31 13.11 4.14
C PRO A 292 6.50 11.82 3.94
N TYR A 293 5.46 11.88 3.11
CA TYR A 293 4.55 10.75 2.91
C TYR A 293 4.06 10.60 1.48
N ILE A 294 3.72 9.36 1.13
CA ILE A 294 2.96 9.00 -0.07
C ILE A 294 1.82 8.08 0.35
N ILE A 295 0.62 8.33 -0.15
CA ILE A 295 -0.55 7.47 0.05
C ILE A 295 -1.14 7.17 -1.33
N GLU A 296 -1.09 5.90 -1.73
CA GLU A 296 -1.65 5.42 -2.99
C GLU A 296 -2.72 4.37 -2.71
N ASN A 297 -3.93 4.56 -3.24
CA ASN A 297 -4.94 3.49 -3.26
C ASN A 297 -4.63 2.43 -4.33
N LYS A 298 -3.83 2.83 -5.32
CA LYS A 298 -3.35 2.00 -6.42
C LYS A 298 -2.16 2.71 -7.02
N ILE A 299 -1.03 2.00 -7.18
CA ILE A 299 0.14 2.57 -7.85
C ILE A 299 -0.23 2.84 -9.32
N PRO A 300 -0.14 4.10 -9.79
CA PRO A 300 -0.48 4.44 -11.17
C PRO A 300 0.47 3.78 -12.17
N THR A 301 -0.04 3.40 -13.34
CA THR A 301 0.75 2.84 -14.44
C THR A 301 1.87 3.78 -14.85
N ILE A 302 3.05 3.23 -15.16
CA ILE A 302 4.23 4.01 -15.60
C ILE A 302 3.99 4.57 -17.01
N TRP A 303 4.21 5.86 -17.18
CA TRP A 303 4.08 6.54 -18.46
C TRP A 303 5.41 6.57 -19.23
N PRO A 304 5.39 6.64 -20.58
CA PRO A 304 6.60 6.64 -21.40
C PRO A 304 7.58 7.78 -21.10
N ASN A 305 7.07 8.94 -20.66
CA ASN A 305 7.89 10.09 -20.26
C ASN A 305 8.66 9.85 -18.95
N GLU A 306 8.21 8.96 -18.07
CA GLU A 306 8.93 8.61 -16.85
C GLU A 306 10.11 7.66 -17.16
N ILE A 307 9.91 6.78 -18.14
CA ILE A 307 10.95 5.87 -18.63
C ILE A 307 12.10 6.66 -19.26
N SER A 308 11.82 7.75 -19.97
CA SER A 308 12.85 8.57 -20.62
C SER A 308 13.71 9.38 -19.64
N VAL A 309 13.25 9.61 -18.41
CA VAL A 309 14.01 10.30 -17.35
C VAL A 309 15.18 9.45 -16.83
N VAL A 310 15.11 8.13 -16.96
CA VAL A 310 16.15 7.21 -16.46
C VAL A 310 17.44 7.37 -17.28
N LYS A 311 18.49 7.92 -16.66
CA LYS A 311 19.80 8.15 -17.27
C LYS A 311 20.49 6.81 -17.51
N ARG A 312 20.67 6.44 -18.78
CA ARG A 312 21.30 5.17 -19.21
C ARG A 312 22.33 5.38 -20.33
N ARG A 313 23.21 4.40 -20.53
CA ARG A 313 24.12 4.36 -21.69
C ARG A 313 23.32 4.09 -22.96
N MET A 314 23.92 4.39 -24.11
CA MET A 314 23.28 4.16 -25.42
C MET A 314 23.02 2.66 -25.68
N THR A 315 23.92 1.81 -25.19
CA THR A 315 23.82 0.36 -25.30
C THR A 315 24.13 -0.27 -23.94
N ILE A 316 23.32 -1.25 -23.54
CA ILE A 316 23.52 -2.09 -22.35
C ILE A 316 23.89 -3.47 -22.87
N VAL A 317 25.08 -3.97 -22.54
CA VAL A 317 25.61 -5.23 -23.09
C VAL A 317 25.93 -6.27 -22.03
N CYS A 318 26.08 -5.87 -20.77
CA CYS A 318 26.41 -6.78 -19.67
C CYS A 318 25.70 -6.42 -18.36
N GLU A 319 25.86 -7.29 -17.35
CA GLU A 319 25.35 -7.09 -15.99
C GLU A 319 25.91 -5.79 -15.36
N ASP A 320 27.20 -5.48 -15.57
CA ASP A 320 27.83 -4.28 -15.01
C ASP A 320 27.18 -2.98 -15.52
N ASP A 321 26.70 -2.95 -16.77
CA ASP A 321 25.95 -1.82 -17.31
C ASP A 321 24.59 -1.64 -16.60
N LEU A 322 23.96 -2.73 -16.17
CA LEU A 322 22.72 -2.68 -15.38
C LEU A 322 22.99 -2.16 -13.97
N ILE A 323 24.12 -2.56 -13.38
CA ILE A 323 24.56 -2.06 -12.06
C ILE A 323 24.84 -0.55 -12.13
N ASP A 324 25.43 -0.05 -13.23
CA ASP A 324 25.69 1.38 -13.46
C ASP A 324 24.40 2.23 -13.47
N LEU A 325 23.23 1.64 -13.76
CA LEU A 325 21.94 2.34 -13.68
C LEU A 325 21.63 2.83 -12.26
N GLY A 326 22.27 2.28 -11.23
CA GLY A 326 22.17 2.72 -9.83
C GLY A 326 22.58 4.18 -9.62
N ARG A 327 23.30 4.78 -10.58
CA ARG A 327 23.59 6.23 -10.59
C ARG A 327 22.33 7.10 -10.60
N ASN A 328 21.18 6.55 -11.01
CA ASN A 328 19.89 7.25 -10.96
C ASN A 328 19.34 7.39 -9.52
N ILE A 329 19.91 6.72 -8.54
CA ILE A 329 19.56 6.92 -7.12
C ILE A 329 20.49 8.03 -6.61
N GLU A 330 19.97 9.25 -6.42
CA GLU A 330 20.76 10.46 -6.12
C GLU A 330 20.23 11.24 -4.90
N GLN A 331 18.91 11.30 -4.69
CA GLN A 331 18.27 12.22 -3.73
C GLN A 331 18.22 11.73 -2.27
N ILE A 332 18.90 10.62 -1.93
CA ILE A 332 18.87 10.05 -0.58
C ILE A 332 19.94 10.73 0.29
N SER A 333 19.55 11.18 1.47
CA SER A 333 20.42 11.79 2.48
C SER A 333 20.19 11.12 3.84
N PRO A 334 21.24 10.91 4.67
CA PRO A 334 22.65 11.25 4.44
C PRO A 334 23.36 10.27 3.49
N VAL A 335 24.62 10.55 3.13
CA VAL A 335 25.38 9.84 2.09
C VAL A 335 25.51 8.34 2.39
N GLU A 336 25.53 7.96 3.66
CA GLU A 336 25.58 6.56 4.10
C GLU A 336 24.32 5.79 3.68
N TYR A 337 23.14 6.42 3.74
CA TYR A 337 21.89 5.83 3.27
C TYR A 337 21.85 5.74 1.75
N LEU A 338 22.41 6.73 1.04
CA LEU A 338 22.56 6.68 -0.41
C LEU A 338 23.46 5.53 -0.86
N GLN A 339 24.59 5.32 -0.18
CA GLN A 339 25.48 4.20 -0.45
C GLN A 339 24.80 2.87 -0.16
N SER A 340 24.06 2.77 0.96
CA SER A 340 23.26 1.59 1.27
C SER A 340 22.24 1.28 0.18
N ALA A 341 21.47 2.28 -0.25
CA ALA A 341 20.48 2.15 -1.31
C ALA A 341 21.07 1.65 -2.63
N ARG A 342 22.22 2.19 -3.04
CA ARG A 342 22.92 1.75 -4.26
C ARG A 342 23.41 0.30 -4.17
N ASN A 343 23.88 -0.14 -3.01
CA ASN A 343 24.29 -1.52 -2.80
C ASN A 343 23.09 -2.50 -2.79
N ILE A 344 21.98 -2.09 -2.19
CA ILE A 344 20.71 -2.84 -2.27
C ILE A 344 20.27 -2.95 -3.73
N PHE A 345 20.36 -1.87 -4.49
CA PHE A 345 20.07 -1.86 -5.92
C PHE A 345 20.96 -2.84 -6.69
N THR A 346 22.28 -2.84 -6.46
CA THR A 346 23.20 -3.80 -7.09
C THR A 346 22.79 -5.26 -6.80
N ARG A 347 22.41 -5.58 -5.56
CA ARG A 347 21.94 -6.94 -5.20
C ARG A 347 20.63 -7.29 -5.90
N LEU A 348 19.71 -6.35 -5.99
CA LEU A 348 18.43 -6.52 -6.68
C LEU A 348 18.62 -6.74 -8.18
N VAL A 349 19.52 -5.98 -8.83
CA VAL A 349 19.88 -6.16 -10.25
C VAL A 349 20.43 -7.57 -10.49
N LYS A 350 21.30 -8.06 -9.61
CA LYS A 350 21.85 -9.42 -9.69
C LYS A 350 20.77 -10.49 -9.57
N GLU A 351 19.82 -10.31 -8.65
CA GLU A 351 18.70 -11.22 -8.48
C GLU A 351 17.79 -11.25 -9.72
N ILE A 352 17.47 -10.08 -10.28
CA ILE A 352 16.66 -9.97 -11.50
C ILE A 352 17.42 -10.59 -12.68
N TYR A 353 18.70 -10.27 -12.86
CA TYR A 353 19.51 -10.79 -13.95
C TYR A 353 19.65 -12.32 -13.89
N TYR A 354 19.76 -12.89 -12.69
CA TYR A 354 19.81 -14.35 -12.51
C TYR A 354 18.47 -15.04 -12.83
N LYS A 355 17.34 -14.38 -12.51
CA LYS A 355 15.99 -14.91 -12.78
C LYS A 355 15.58 -14.78 -14.25
N GLU A 356 16.09 -13.78 -14.95
CA GLU A 356 15.73 -13.48 -16.33
C GLU A 356 16.72 -14.09 -17.33
N ASP A 357 16.25 -14.99 -18.19
CA ASP A 357 17.08 -15.62 -19.24
C ASP A 357 17.59 -14.63 -20.30
N ARG A 358 16.99 -13.44 -20.40
CA ARG A 358 17.30 -12.45 -21.45
C ARG A 358 17.64 -11.08 -20.87
N LEU A 359 18.82 -10.56 -21.22
CA LEU A 359 19.31 -9.23 -20.82
C LEU A 359 18.28 -8.12 -21.08
N ASN A 360 17.56 -8.16 -22.21
CA ASN A 360 16.56 -7.15 -22.56
C ASN A 360 15.37 -7.15 -21.59
N MET A 361 14.96 -8.31 -21.08
CA MET A 361 13.85 -8.42 -20.12
C MET A 361 14.28 -7.85 -18.76
N ALA A 362 15.46 -8.23 -18.27
CA ALA A 362 16.05 -7.65 -17.07
C ALA A 362 16.18 -6.12 -17.19
N THR A 363 16.69 -5.64 -18.33
CA THR A 363 16.82 -4.21 -18.64
C THR A 363 15.48 -3.48 -18.53
N ASN A 364 14.44 -4.01 -19.19
CA ASN A 364 13.11 -3.40 -19.17
C ASN A 364 12.49 -3.37 -17.77
N LYS A 365 12.68 -4.42 -16.96
CA LYS A 365 12.20 -4.46 -15.58
C LYS A 365 12.92 -3.42 -14.71
N ILE A 366 14.24 -3.36 -14.78
CA ILE A 366 15.06 -2.43 -13.99
C ILE A 366 14.73 -0.99 -14.35
N ILE A 367 14.55 -0.67 -15.63
CA ILE A 367 14.22 0.69 -16.07
C ILE A 367 12.83 1.10 -15.61
N GLN A 368 11.83 0.22 -15.73
CA GLN A 368 10.48 0.50 -15.23
C GLN A 368 10.47 0.70 -13.70
N PHE A 369 11.17 -0.16 -12.97
CA PHE A 369 11.37 -0.01 -11.53
C PHE A 369 12.03 1.34 -11.19
N LEU A 370 13.11 1.73 -11.88
CA LEU A 370 13.79 3.01 -11.65
C LEU A 370 12.91 4.21 -12.00
N ALA A 371 12.10 4.12 -13.06
CA ALA A 371 11.14 5.16 -13.41
C ALA A 371 10.10 5.34 -12.29
N LEU A 372 9.60 4.23 -11.74
CA LEU A 372 8.67 4.26 -10.60
C LEU A 372 9.33 4.82 -9.33
N TYR A 373 10.58 4.46 -9.05
CA TYR A 373 11.36 5.04 -7.96
C TYR A 373 11.54 6.56 -8.14
N LYS A 374 11.90 7.00 -9.36
CA LYS A 374 12.09 8.42 -9.69
C LYS A 374 10.83 9.26 -9.52
N ARG A 375 9.65 8.69 -9.73
CA ARG A 375 8.37 9.37 -9.47
C ARG A 375 8.25 9.82 -8.01
N TYR A 376 8.73 9.00 -7.08
CA TYR A 376 8.46 9.14 -5.64
C TYR A 376 9.67 9.63 -4.84
N GLU A 377 10.89 9.61 -5.40
CA GLU A 377 12.11 9.97 -4.67
C GLU A 377 12.08 11.40 -4.12
N SER A 378 11.55 12.36 -4.87
CA SER A 378 11.58 13.77 -4.50
C SER A 378 10.64 14.08 -3.36
N THR A 379 9.51 13.37 -3.26
CA THR A 379 8.58 13.49 -2.14
C THR A 379 9.10 12.75 -0.92
N LEU A 380 9.58 11.52 -1.07
CA LEU A 380 10.05 10.72 0.07
C LEU A 380 11.30 11.33 0.72
N PHE A 381 12.23 11.87 -0.06
CA PHE A 381 13.52 12.34 0.45
C PHE A 381 13.68 13.86 0.40
N ALA A 382 12.57 14.62 0.36
CA ALA A 382 12.57 16.08 0.30
C ALA A 382 13.29 16.76 1.48
N THR A 383 13.09 16.23 2.69
CA THR A 383 13.54 16.84 3.94
C THR A 383 14.13 15.79 4.88
N GLN A 384 15.15 16.18 5.65
CA GLN A 384 15.59 15.39 6.79
C GLN A 384 14.63 15.66 7.95
N ASP A 385 13.75 14.71 8.21
CA ASP A 385 12.79 14.78 9.31
C ASP A 385 13.19 13.86 10.48
N ASN A 386 12.63 14.13 11.65
CA ASN A 386 12.74 13.31 12.85
C ASN A 386 12.03 11.95 12.73
N TYR A 387 11.35 11.71 11.61
CA TYR A 387 10.67 10.46 11.28
C TYR A 387 11.20 9.93 9.94
N PRO A 388 11.27 8.60 9.74
CA PRO A 388 11.52 8.07 8.41
C PRO A 388 10.35 8.43 7.49
N PRO A 389 10.55 8.74 6.20
CA PRO A 389 9.47 8.90 5.23
C PRO A 389 8.51 7.70 5.24
N ILE A 390 7.24 7.89 4.90
CA ILE A 390 6.26 6.79 4.88
C ILE A 390 5.61 6.60 3.51
N PHE A 391 5.58 5.36 3.04
CA PHE A 391 4.85 4.94 1.84
C PHE A 391 3.68 4.05 2.26
N ILE A 392 2.46 4.51 1.98
CA ILE A 392 1.23 3.77 2.29
C ILE A 392 0.59 3.30 1.00
N LEU A 393 0.37 1.99 0.89
CA LEU A 393 -0.40 1.37 -0.18
C LEU A 393 -1.72 0.82 0.39
N PHE A 394 -2.85 1.41 -0.02
CA PHE A 394 -4.18 0.93 0.34
C PHE A 394 -4.71 0.00 -0.76
N GLY A 395 -4.22 -1.23 -0.77
CA GLY A 395 -4.53 -2.26 -1.77
C GLY A 395 -3.35 -3.20 -2.00
N SER A 396 -3.48 -4.09 -2.99
CA SER A 396 -2.41 -5.00 -3.41
C SER A 396 -1.61 -4.42 -4.59
N PRO A 397 -0.29 -4.67 -4.67
CA PRO A 397 0.51 -4.27 -5.85
C PRO A 397 0.01 -5.05 -7.08
N HIS A 398 -0.12 -4.42 -8.24
CA HIS A 398 -0.79 -5.05 -9.39
C HIS A 398 0.13 -5.90 -10.28
N ASN A 399 1.43 -5.62 -10.28
CA ASN A 399 2.37 -6.26 -11.17
C ASN A 399 3.72 -6.49 -10.48
N GLU A 400 4.60 -7.24 -11.15
CA GLU A 400 5.92 -7.59 -10.64
C GLU A 400 6.83 -6.37 -10.43
N ILE A 401 6.69 -5.31 -11.24
CA ILE A 401 7.50 -4.09 -11.10
C ILE A 401 7.18 -3.38 -9.78
N GLU A 402 5.90 -3.30 -9.41
CA GLU A 402 5.46 -2.73 -8.13
C GLU A 402 5.96 -3.57 -6.95
N VAL A 403 5.97 -4.90 -7.07
CA VAL A 403 6.54 -5.80 -6.05
C VAL A 403 8.05 -5.56 -5.89
N ILE A 404 8.79 -5.47 -6.99
CA ILE A 404 10.23 -5.15 -6.97
C ILE A 404 10.47 -3.79 -6.32
N PHE A 405 9.66 -2.80 -6.65
CA PHE A 405 9.73 -1.45 -6.08
C PHE A 405 9.49 -1.44 -4.58
N LEU A 406 8.43 -2.09 -4.08
CA LEU A 406 8.15 -2.18 -2.64
C LEU A 406 9.25 -2.93 -1.88
N LYS A 407 9.77 -4.03 -2.44
CA LYS A 407 10.93 -4.76 -1.87
C LYS A 407 12.21 -3.93 -1.83
N PHE A 408 12.39 -3.02 -2.78
CA PHE A 408 13.51 -2.10 -2.79
C PHE A 408 13.33 -1.03 -1.71
N LEU A 409 12.17 -0.36 -1.69
CA LEU A 409 11.86 0.66 -0.67
C LEU A 409 11.92 0.09 0.75
N SER A 410 11.51 -1.16 0.97
CA SER A 410 11.48 -1.78 2.31
C SER A 410 12.87 -1.97 2.91
N LYS A 411 13.91 -1.88 2.09
CA LYS A 411 15.32 -1.96 2.49
C LYS A 411 15.96 -0.58 2.60
N LEU A 412 15.22 0.49 2.32
CA LEU A 412 15.65 1.87 2.51
C LEU A 412 15.15 2.39 3.87
N TYR A 413 15.63 3.58 4.24
CA TYR A 413 15.12 4.33 5.38
C TYR A 413 13.75 4.94 5.05
N VAL A 414 12.75 4.07 4.84
CA VAL A 414 11.36 4.38 4.53
C VAL A 414 10.48 3.38 5.27
N ASP A 415 9.46 3.87 5.97
CA ASP A 415 8.41 3.02 6.54
C ASP A 415 7.40 2.69 5.44
N ILE A 416 7.02 1.42 5.34
CA ILE A 416 6.04 0.94 4.37
C ILE A 416 4.88 0.30 5.11
N LEU A 417 3.68 0.78 4.79
CA LEU A 417 2.43 0.28 5.31
C LEU A 417 1.55 -0.16 4.14
N ILE A 418 1.22 -1.45 4.09
CA ILE A 418 0.29 -2.01 3.11
C ILE A 418 -1.01 -2.36 3.85
N ILE A 419 -2.14 -1.91 3.34
CA ILE A 419 -3.46 -2.29 3.86
C ILE A 419 -4.18 -3.06 2.76
N LEU A 420 -4.43 -4.35 3.00
CA LEU A 420 -5.31 -5.18 2.19
C LEU A 420 -6.69 -5.19 2.85
N PRO A 421 -7.70 -4.50 2.28
CA PRO A 421 -8.98 -4.35 2.94
C PRO A 421 -9.73 -5.68 3.10
N ASP A 422 -9.58 -6.60 2.15
CA ASP A 422 -10.21 -7.92 2.18
C ASP A 422 -9.18 -8.97 2.62
N PRO A 423 -9.35 -9.63 3.79
CA PRO A 423 -8.42 -10.65 4.24
C PRO A 423 -8.41 -11.89 3.33
N ASN A 424 -9.46 -12.08 2.52
CA ASN A 424 -9.61 -13.22 1.61
C ASN A 424 -9.31 -12.85 0.14
N GLU A 425 -8.68 -11.71 -0.12
CA GLU A 425 -8.30 -11.30 -1.48
C GLU A 425 -7.39 -12.36 -2.13
N LEU A 426 -7.78 -12.85 -3.31
CA LEU A 426 -6.98 -13.80 -4.08
C LEU A 426 -5.82 -13.08 -4.77
N LEU A 427 -4.62 -13.29 -4.24
CA LEU A 427 -3.38 -12.73 -4.79
C LEU A 427 -2.80 -13.60 -5.91
N THR A 428 -2.37 -12.97 -6.99
CA THR A 428 -1.61 -13.57 -8.09
C THR A 428 -0.24 -14.07 -7.63
N THR A 429 0.40 -14.95 -8.41
CA THR A 429 1.74 -15.47 -8.12
C THR A 429 2.79 -14.36 -7.93
N ALA A 430 2.73 -13.31 -8.75
CA ALA A 430 3.65 -12.18 -8.64
C ALA A 430 3.43 -11.39 -7.34
N GLN A 431 2.18 -11.19 -6.92
CA GLN A 431 1.84 -10.53 -5.66
C GLN A 431 2.31 -11.33 -4.45
N GLN A 432 2.12 -12.65 -4.47
CA GLN A 432 2.55 -13.56 -3.39
C GLN A 432 4.06 -13.49 -3.11
N GLU A 433 4.89 -13.16 -4.11
CA GLU A 433 6.33 -12.99 -3.91
C GLU A 433 6.68 -11.87 -2.93
N LEU A 434 5.83 -10.83 -2.80
CA LEU A 434 6.02 -9.79 -1.77
C LEU A 434 5.81 -10.36 -0.37
N PHE A 435 4.79 -11.20 -0.19
CA PHE A 435 4.41 -11.82 1.08
C PHE A 435 5.35 -12.93 1.55
N LYS A 436 6.28 -13.35 0.68
CA LYS A 436 7.39 -14.24 1.03
C LYS A 436 8.64 -13.49 1.51
N ASP A 437 8.65 -12.15 1.48
CA ASP A 437 9.81 -11.39 1.97
C ASP A 437 9.97 -11.59 3.49
N PRO A 438 11.14 -12.02 3.98
CA PRO A 438 11.33 -12.31 5.40
C PRO A 438 11.21 -11.06 6.29
N ASN A 439 11.33 -9.85 5.72
CA ASN A 439 11.23 -8.61 6.49
C ASN A 439 9.79 -8.06 6.54
N LEU A 440 8.85 -8.63 5.80
CA LEU A 440 7.45 -8.20 5.83
C LEU A 440 6.73 -8.85 7.01
N CYS A 441 6.27 -8.03 7.95
CA CYS A 441 5.39 -8.50 9.02
C CYS A 441 3.93 -8.37 8.56
N VAL A 442 3.22 -9.51 8.52
CA VAL A 442 1.81 -9.57 8.12
C VAL A 442 0.96 -9.76 9.38
N ILE A 443 0.03 -8.83 9.61
CA ILE A 443 -0.94 -8.89 10.69
C ILE A 443 -2.30 -9.17 10.06
N GLU A 444 -2.85 -10.34 10.36
CA GLU A 444 -4.10 -10.82 9.76
C GLU A 444 -5.26 -10.70 10.75
N TYR A 445 -6.38 -10.17 10.25
CA TYR A 445 -7.64 -10.09 10.95
C TYR A 445 -8.75 -10.77 10.15
N ASN A 446 -9.87 -11.06 10.82
CA ASN A 446 -10.98 -11.81 10.23
C ASN A 446 -11.99 -10.93 9.48
N GLU A 447 -12.10 -9.64 9.83
CA GLU A 447 -13.11 -8.76 9.24
C GLU A 447 -12.59 -8.03 8.00
N LYS A 448 -13.46 -7.86 7.00
CA LYS A 448 -13.20 -7.05 5.82
C LYS A 448 -13.35 -5.56 6.15
N LEU A 449 -12.31 -4.78 5.87
CA LEU A 449 -12.35 -3.33 6.00
C LEU A 449 -13.22 -2.74 4.88
N ASN A 450 -14.38 -2.19 5.23
CA ASN A 450 -15.34 -1.60 4.29
C ASN A 450 -14.95 -0.17 3.86
N LEU A 451 -13.73 0.00 3.34
CA LEU A 451 -13.23 1.26 2.81
C LEU A 451 -12.71 1.03 1.39
N THR A 452 -13.03 1.95 0.47
CA THR A 452 -12.54 1.93 -0.91
C THR A 452 -11.23 2.68 -1.09
N GLU A 453 -10.88 3.54 -0.14
CA GLU A 453 -9.67 4.36 -0.15
C GLU A 453 -9.16 4.62 1.26
N TYR A 454 -7.90 5.04 1.36
CA TYR A 454 -7.30 5.43 2.63
C TYR A 454 -8.08 6.60 3.28
N PRO A 455 -8.54 6.47 4.55
CA PRO A 455 -9.45 7.44 5.16
C PRO A 455 -8.71 8.71 5.63
N LYS A 456 -8.60 9.71 4.75
CA LYS A 456 -8.04 11.05 5.09
C LYS A 456 -8.99 11.91 5.93
N THR A 457 -10.29 11.76 5.73
CA THR A 457 -11.33 12.32 6.62
C THR A 457 -12.24 11.20 7.16
N LEU A 458 -13.00 11.50 8.21
CA LEU A 458 -13.91 10.54 8.85
C LEU A 458 -15.37 10.71 8.37
N ASP A 459 -15.61 11.54 7.36
CA ASP A 459 -16.93 12.13 7.07
C ASP A 459 -18.01 11.11 6.63
N ASN A 460 -17.64 9.86 6.36
CA ASN A 460 -18.54 8.77 5.96
C ASN A 460 -18.39 7.48 6.80
N LEU A 461 -17.69 7.53 7.93
CA LEU A 461 -17.56 6.35 8.81
C LEU A 461 -18.84 6.17 9.62
N ILE A 462 -19.73 5.30 9.15
CA ILE A 462 -20.87 4.81 9.92
C ILE A 462 -20.30 3.93 11.05
N ALA A 463 -20.12 4.53 12.22
CA ALA A 463 -19.71 3.81 13.41
C ALA A 463 -20.85 2.86 13.85
N THR A 464 -20.72 1.58 13.55
CA THR A 464 -21.56 0.57 14.21
C THR A 464 -20.96 0.27 15.59
N THR A 465 -21.80 0.29 16.62
CA THR A 465 -21.37 -0.01 17.99
C THR A 465 -21.42 -1.51 18.22
N ASN A 466 -20.63 -2.04 19.17
CA ASN A 466 -20.76 -3.44 19.59
C ASN A 466 -22.20 -3.78 20.04
N ALA A 467 -22.95 -2.80 20.53
CA ALA A 467 -24.38 -2.95 20.82
C ALA A 467 -25.23 -3.10 19.55
N TYR A 468 -24.94 -2.36 18.48
CA TYR A 468 -25.62 -2.51 17.18
C TYR A 468 -25.27 -3.83 16.48
N GLN A 469 -24.03 -4.28 16.58
CA GLN A 469 -23.62 -5.59 16.06
C GLN A 469 -24.22 -6.73 16.89
N ALA A 470 -24.25 -6.61 18.22
CA ALA A 470 -24.92 -7.56 19.09
C ALA A 470 -26.44 -7.58 18.84
N GLU A 471 -27.07 -6.42 18.60
CA GLU A 471 -28.47 -6.30 18.17
C GLU A 471 -28.67 -6.97 16.81
N ARG A 472 -27.81 -6.73 15.81
CA ARG A 472 -27.88 -7.40 14.50
C ARG A 472 -27.70 -8.91 14.58
N VAL A 473 -26.76 -9.41 15.39
CA VAL A 473 -26.50 -10.84 15.58
C VAL A 473 -27.62 -11.50 16.37
N LEU A 474 -28.11 -10.87 17.45
CA LEU A 474 -29.31 -11.31 18.17
C LEU A 474 -30.53 -11.29 17.26
N ASP A 475 -30.70 -10.25 16.47
CA ASP A 475 -31.81 -10.10 15.54
C ASP A 475 -31.75 -11.16 14.43
N ASP A 476 -30.59 -11.44 13.84
CA ASP A 476 -30.47 -12.46 12.79
C ASP A 476 -30.68 -13.87 13.36
N LEU A 477 -30.34 -14.11 14.63
CA LEU A 477 -30.67 -15.35 15.34
C LEU A 477 -32.16 -15.41 15.74
N LEU A 478 -32.80 -14.27 16.02
CA LEU A 478 -34.19 -14.20 16.49
C LEU A 478 -35.22 -14.17 15.37
N TYR A 479 -34.92 -13.62 14.19
CA TYR A 479 -35.88 -13.37 13.11
C TYR A 479 -35.72 -14.32 11.90
N LYS A 480 -34.71 -15.19 11.88
CA LYS A 480 -34.52 -16.20 10.82
C LYS A 480 -35.19 -17.51 11.25
N ASP A 481 -36.16 -17.98 10.48
CA ASP A 481 -36.91 -19.25 10.66
C ASP A 481 -37.78 -19.38 11.93
N THR A 482 -38.05 -18.29 12.65
CA THR A 482 -38.87 -18.29 13.90
C THR A 482 -40.31 -17.79 13.73
N GLY A 483 -40.68 -17.24 12.55
CA GLY A 483 -41.97 -16.59 12.33
C GLY A 483 -42.13 -15.23 13.03
N LEU A 484 -41.07 -14.70 13.63
CA LEU A 484 -40.99 -13.33 14.13
C LEU A 484 -40.48 -12.41 13.00
N TYR A 485 -41.05 -11.20 12.90
CA TYR A 485 -40.65 -10.21 11.89
C TYR A 485 -40.26 -8.88 12.57
N ARG A 486 -39.20 -8.23 12.08
CA ARG A 486 -38.80 -6.89 12.51
C ARG A 486 -39.86 -5.86 12.10
N GLN A 487 -39.90 -4.72 12.80
CA GLN A 487 -40.72 -3.60 12.36
C GLN A 487 -40.30 -3.14 10.97
N HIS A 488 -41.24 -3.06 10.03
CA HIS A 488 -41.01 -2.59 8.66
C HIS A 488 -39.94 -3.40 7.90
N GLN A 489 -39.78 -4.69 8.22
CA GLN A 489 -38.80 -5.56 7.55
C GLN A 489 -39.08 -5.76 6.06
N MET A 490 -40.35 -5.64 5.66
CA MET A 490 -40.85 -6.02 4.35
C MET A 490 -41.22 -4.79 3.53
N SER A 491 -40.63 -4.64 2.35
CA SER A 491 -40.82 -3.47 1.47
C SER A 491 -41.90 -3.67 0.40
N ARG A 492 -42.32 -4.91 0.13
CA ARG A 492 -43.31 -5.25 -0.88
C ARG A 492 -44.39 -6.16 -0.30
N ALA A 493 -45.65 -5.91 -0.65
CA ALA A 493 -46.75 -6.73 -0.20
C ALA A 493 -47.88 -6.84 -1.24
N ASN A 494 -48.56 -7.98 -1.24
CA ASN A 494 -49.74 -8.27 -2.04
C ASN A 494 -50.91 -8.58 -1.11
N SER A 495 -52.07 -8.02 -1.37
CA SER A 495 -53.28 -8.37 -0.64
C SER A 495 -53.91 -9.64 -1.19
N LEU A 496 -54.40 -10.48 -0.27
CA LEU A 496 -55.21 -11.66 -0.53
C LEU A 496 -56.55 -11.44 0.15
N THR A 497 -57.59 -11.09 -0.62
CA THR A 497 -58.94 -10.92 -0.06
C THR A 497 -59.50 -12.27 0.36
N LEU A 498 -59.74 -12.43 1.66
CA LEU A 498 -60.28 -13.65 2.25
C LEU A 498 -61.76 -13.82 1.91
N LYS A 499 -62.17 -15.08 1.71
CA LYS A 499 -63.57 -15.48 1.74
C LYS A 499 -63.89 -15.99 3.14
N THR A 500 -64.63 -15.21 3.91
CA THR A 500 -64.96 -15.52 5.31
C THR A 500 -66.43 -15.89 5.46
N THR A 501 -66.80 -16.49 6.58
CA THR A 501 -68.18 -16.47 7.11
C THR A 501 -68.43 -15.16 7.86
N CYS A 502 -69.68 -14.87 8.26
CA CYS A 502 -69.98 -13.63 8.98
C CYS A 502 -69.34 -13.64 10.38
N GLU A 503 -69.34 -14.78 11.06
CA GLU A 503 -68.76 -14.96 12.39
C GLU A 503 -67.22 -14.89 12.37
N GLU A 504 -66.57 -15.37 11.31
CA GLU A 504 -65.10 -15.27 11.17
C GLU A 504 -64.62 -13.82 11.07
N ILE A 505 -65.45 -12.90 10.58
CA ILE A 505 -65.10 -11.47 10.52
C ILE A 505 -64.84 -10.94 11.94
N ASP A 506 -65.69 -11.27 12.92
CA ASP A 506 -65.53 -10.82 14.30
C ASP A 506 -64.23 -11.33 14.93
N ILE A 507 -63.80 -12.54 14.54
CA ILE A 507 -62.57 -13.18 15.02
C ILE A 507 -61.34 -12.56 14.35
N LEU A 508 -61.36 -12.42 13.03
CA LEU A 508 -60.19 -12.00 12.25
C LEU A 508 -59.93 -10.49 12.34
N TRP A 509 -60.96 -9.67 12.54
CA TRP A 509 -60.83 -8.21 12.60
C TRP A 509 -59.77 -7.71 13.60
N PRO A 510 -59.73 -8.15 14.87
CA PRO A 510 -58.69 -7.74 15.82
C PRO A 510 -57.33 -8.43 15.63
N ILE A 511 -57.26 -9.54 14.90
CA ILE A 511 -56.05 -10.36 14.74
C ILE A 511 -55.08 -9.72 13.73
N GLU A 512 -53.78 -9.69 14.07
CA GLU A 512 -52.70 -9.22 13.17
C GLU A 512 -52.56 -10.10 11.93
N LEU A 513 -52.12 -9.52 10.80
CA LEU A 513 -52.04 -10.21 9.51
C LEU A 513 -51.24 -11.52 9.58
N LYS A 514 -50.11 -11.54 10.31
CA LYS A 514 -49.24 -12.74 10.42
C LYS A 514 -49.89 -13.97 11.04
N PHE A 515 -50.98 -13.80 11.79
CA PHE A 515 -51.71 -14.89 12.44
C PHE A 515 -52.95 -15.32 11.64
N ARG A 516 -53.22 -14.69 10.51
CA ARG A 516 -54.40 -14.99 9.69
C ARG A 516 -54.10 -16.09 8.68
N PRO A 517 -55.11 -16.91 8.32
CA PRO A 517 -54.96 -17.92 7.29
C PRO A 517 -54.62 -17.27 5.94
N GLY A 518 -53.64 -17.83 5.23
CA GLY A 518 -53.18 -17.30 3.94
C GLY A 518 -52.09 -16.23 4.01
N PHE A 519 -51.60 -15.90 5.22
CA PHE A 519 -50.38 -15.11 5.36
C PHE A 519 -49.15 -15.92 4.95
N SER A 520 -48.30 -15.34 4.12
CA SER A 520 -47.01 -15.92 3.75
C SER A 520 -45.99 -14.83 3.42
N THR A 521 -44.72 -15.21 3.48
CA THR A 521 -43.60 -14.36 3.06
C THR A 521 -42.73 -15.16 2.11
N GLU A 522 -42.72 -14.79 0.84
CA GLU A 522 -41.95 -15.43 -0.24
C GLU A 522 -41.23 -14.34 -1.04
N ASP A 523 -39.95 -14.52 -1.34
CA ASP A 523 -39.13 -13.61 -2.16
C ASP A 523 -39.24 -12.11 -1.79
N ASP A 524 -39.14 -11.78 -0.50
CA ASP A 524 -39.30 -10.43 0.07
C ASP A 524 -40.67 -9.77 -0.20
N ILE A 525 -41.69 -10.57 -0.55
CA ILE A 525 -43.08 -10.15 -0.73
C ILE A 525 -43.97 -10.78 0.35
N VAL A 526 -44.73 -9.94 1.05
CA VAL A 526 -45.73 -10.39 2.02
C VAL A 526 -47.07 -10.60 1.34
N CYS A 527 -47.67 -11.78 1.53
CA CYS A 527 -49.08 -12.01 1.23
C CYS A 527 -49.93 -11.60 2.44
N MET A 528 -50.72 -10.53 2.29
CA MET A 528 -51.55 -9.92 3.35
C MET A 528 -53.00 -10.39 3.22
N PRO A 529 -53.48 -11.31 4.08
CA PRO A 529 -54.87 -11.74 4.11
C PRO A 529 -55.79 -10.65 4.68
N VAL A 530 -56.60 -10.04 3.81
CA VAL A 530 -57.46 -8.89 4.12
C VAL A 530 -58.94 -9.21 3.99
N ILE A 531 -59.78 -8.49 4.73
CA ILE A 531 -61.24 -8.63 4.69
C ILE A 531 -61.82 -7.56 3.78
N PHE A 532 -62.69 -7.93 2.83
CA PHE A 532 -63.53 -6.97 2.11
C PHE A 532 -64.96 -7.50 2.02
N ALA A 533 -65.76 -7.15 3.03
CA ALA A 533 -67.08 -7.72 3.24
C ALA A 533 -68.16 -6.66 3.45
N LYS A 534 -69.39 -7.00 3.11
CA LYS A 534 -70.59 -6.24 3.44
C LYS A 534 -71.47 -7.07 4.36
N ILE A 535 -71.94 -6.48 5.45
CA ILE A 535 -72.87 -7.09 6.40
C ILE A 535 -74.20 -6.36 6.27
N SER A 536 -75.21 -7.12 5.83
CA SER A 536 -76.54 -6.61 5.52
C SER A 536 -77.58 -7.18 6.48
N GLY A 537 -78.43 -6.31 7.04
CA GLY A 537 -79.47 -6.67 8.00
C GLY A 537 -79.02 -6.64 9.46
N VAL A 538 -79.96 -6.95 10.36
CA VAL A 538 -79.80 -6.93 11.82
C VAL A 538 -80.29 -8.24 12.42
N LYS A 539 -79.36 -8.99 13.02
CA LYS A 539 -79.62 -10.32 13.58
C LYS A 539 -80.67 -10.26 14.67
N ASN A 540 -81.74 -11.05 14.52
CA ASN A 540 -82.88 -11.13 15.45
C ASN A 540 -83.50 -9.77 15.79
N GLU A 541 -83.37 -8.75 14.92
CA GLU A 541 -83.80 -7.36 15.17
C GLU A 541 -83.23 -6.74 16.48
N ASN A 542 -82.14 -7.30 17.02
CA ASN A 542 -81.56 -6.85 18.29
C ASN A 542 -80.62 -5.66 18.05
N ILE A 543 -81.21 -4.46 18.09
CA ILE A 543 -80.51 -3.19 17.87
C ILE A 543 -79.35 -2.99 18.86
N LYS A 544 -79.52 -3.42 20.12
CA LYS A 544 -78.51 -3.21 21.16
C LYS A 544 -77.23 -4.01 20.86
N ASP A 545 -77.38 -5.29 20.53
CA ASP A 545 -76.24 -6.15 20.21
C ASP A 545 -75.62 -5.78 18.86
N TYR A 546 -76.44 -5.35 17.90
CA TYR A 546 -75.98 -4.81 16.63
C TYR A 546 -75.08 -3.57 16.82
N TYR A 547 -75.52 -2.58 17.62
CA TYR A 547 -74.68 -1.41 17.92
C TYR A 547 -73.39 -1.81 18.64
N ALA A 548 -73.45 -2.72 19.62
CA ALA A 548 -72.27 -3.21 20.32
C ALA A 548 -71.26 -3.86 19.35
N ARG A 549 -71.76 -4.68 18.41
CA ARG A 549 -70.92 -5.33 17.38
C ARG A 549 -70.32 -4.32 16.41
N VAL A 550 -71.10 -3.39 15.87
CA VAL A 550 -70.57 -2.36 14.95
C VAL A 550 -69.55 -1.47 15.66
N GLN A 551 -69.80 -1.10 16.92
CA GLN A 551 -68.83 -0.34 17.72
C GLN A 551 -67.54 -1.13 17.96
N SER A 552 -67.61 -2.45 18.13
CA SER A 552 -66.42 -3.31 18.25
C SER A 552 -65.51 -3.23 17.02
N PHE A 553 -66.06 -2.97 15.82
CA PHE A 553 -65.27 -2.75 14.61
C PHE A 553 -64.60 -1.38 14.57
N ILE A 554 -65.17 -0.38 15.27
CA ILE A 554 -64.72 1.03 15.26
C ILE A 554 -63.69 1.31 16.36
N ILE A 555 -63.81 0.65 17.52
CA ILE A 555 -62.94 0.84 18.70
C ILE A 555 -61.43 0.60 18.43
N PRO A 556 -61.00 -0.36 17.58
CA PRO A 556 -59.59 -0.60 17.31
C PRO A 556 -58.86 0.67 16.83
N LYS A 557 -57.67 0.90 17.38
CA LYS A 557 -56.76 1.95 16.89
C LYS A 557 -56.44 1.67 15.42
N ASN A 558 -56.43 2.69 14.57
CA ASN A 558 -56.22 2.60 13.11
C ASN A 558 -57.48 2.25 12.28
N THR A 559 -58.69 2.53 12.79
CA THR A 559 -59.95 2.40 12.04
C THR A 559 -60.46 3.75 11.54
N MET A 560 -60.63 3.88 10.23
CA MET A 560 -61.28 5.00 9.58
C MET A 560 -62.78 4.70 9.42
N VAL A 561 -63.63 5.61 9.89
CA VAL A 561 -65.09 5.47 9.77
C VAL A 561 -65.60 6.41 8.69
N CYS A 562 -66.20 5.83 7.65
CA CYS A 562 -66.82 6.57 6.56
C CYS A 562 -68.34 6.59 6.77
N VAL A 563 -68.86 7.76 7.10
CA VAL A 563 -70.29 8.05 7.16
C VAL A 563 -70.68 8.96 6.00
N GLU A 564 -71.94 8.92 5.58
CA GLU A 564 -72.55 9.86 4.62
C GLU A 564 -72.03 9.78 3.16
N PRO A 565 -72.56 8.86 2.32
CA PRO A 565 -72.30 8.86 0.87
C PRO A 565 -72.55 10.23 0.19
N PRO A 566 -71.72 10.69 -0.77
CA PRO A 566 -70.35 10.27 -0.99
C PRO A 566 -69.40 10.87 0.06
N PHE A 567 -68.44 10.07 0.53
CA PHE A 567 -67.47 10.52 1.55
C PHE A 567 -66.16 11.01 0.94
N ILE A 568 -65.86 10.64 -0.31
CA ILE A 568 -64.82 11.30 -1.11
C ILE A 568 -65.44 12.51 -1.81
N LYS A 569 -65.06 13.72 -1.37
CA LYS A 569 -65.51 14.99 -1.94
C LYS A 569 -64.70 15.38 -3.17
N ASN A 570 -65.33 16.13 -4.09
CA ASN A 570 -64.75 16.48 -5.38
C ASN A 570 -63.99 17.82 -5.44
N GLU A 571 -63.82 18.52 -4.32
CA GLU A 571 -63.58 19.97 -4.34
C GLU A 571 -62.15 20.44 -4.70
N ASP A 572 -61.17 19.57 -4.94
CA ASP A 572 -59.79 20.01 -5.34
C ASP A 572 -59.09 19.09 -6.37
N HIS A 573 -59.87 18.42 -7.22
CA HIS A 573 -59.31 17.38 -8.10
C HIS A 573 -58.58 17.90 -9.35
N HIS A 574 -58.49 19.22 -9.60
CA HIS A 574 -57.90 19.79 -10.84
C HIS A 574 -56.39 20.07 -10.81
N LEU A 575 -55.67 19.67 -9.75
CA LEU A 575 -54.24 20.05 -9.55
C LEU A 575 -53.21 19.21 -10.34
N PHE A 576 -53.63 18.15 -11.01
CA PHE A 576 -52.74 17.25 -11.75
C PHE A 576 -53.13 17.16 -13.23
N ALA A 577 -52.15 17.33 -14.13
CA ALA A 577 -52.28 16.93 -15.53
C ALA A 577 -52.15 15.40 -15.63
N THR A 578 -53.14 14.66 -15.14
CA THR A 578 -53.08 13.18 -14.99
C THR A 578 -52.87 12.43 -16.30
N THR A 579 -53.10 13.06 -17.46
CA THR A 579 -52.86 12.48 -18.78
C THR A 579 -51.38 12.25 -19.09
N THR A 580 -50.46 12.94 -18.43
CA THR A 580 -49.01 12.78 -18.67
C THR A 580 -48.38 11.65 -17.86
N PHE A 581 -49.08 11.09 -16.87
CA PHE A 581 -48.50 10.12 -15.94
C PHE A 581 -48.68 8.66 -16.33
N ILE A 582 -49.38 8.38 -17.45
CA ILE A 582 -49.59 7.03 -17.97
C ILE A 582 -49.05 6.96 -19.38
N GLN A 583 -48.17 5.99 -19.63
CA GLN A 583 -47.71 5.63 -20.97
C GLN A 583 -47.76 4.11 -21.11
N ASP A 584 -48.37 3.61 -22.20
CA ASP A 584 -48.47 2.17 -22.50
C ASP A 584 -48.98 1.29 -21.34
N SER A 585 -50.01 1.78 -20.62
CA SER A 585 -50.59 1.11 -19.42
C SER A 585 -49.61 0.95 -18.25
N ARG A 586 -48.51 1.70 -18.22
CA ARG A 586 -47.58 1.81 -17.10
C ARG A 586 -47.62 3.19 -16.49
N LEU A 587 -47.47 3.22 -15.17
CA LEU A 587 -47.42 4.45 -14.40
C LEU A 587 -45.99 5.01 -14.43
N LEU A 588 -45.84 6.26 -14.84
CA LEU A 588 -44.55 6.96 -14.84
C LEU A 588 -44.20 7.43 -13.41
N LYS A 589 -43.87 6.47 -12.54
CA LYS A 589 -43.67 6.68 -11.08
C LYS A 589 -42.64 7.77 -10.77
N ASN A 590 -41.56 7.86 -11.53
CA ASN A 590 -40.52 8.89 -11.35
C ASN A 590 -41.06 10.30 -11.63
N GLU A 591 -41.87 10.46 -12.67
CA GLU A 591 -42.48 11.76 -13.01
C GLU A 591 -43.52 12.19 -11.97
N ILE A 592 -44.28 11.23 -11.43
CA ILE A 592 -45.22 11.49 -10.33
C ILE A 592 -44.47 11.95 -9.08
N LYS A 593 -43.39 11.25 -8.69
CA LYS A 593 -42.57 11.59 -7.52
C LYS A 593 -41.90 12.96 -7.64
N GLN A 594 -41.55 13.40 -8.86
CA GLN A 594 -40.92 14.69 -9.13
C GLN A 594 -41.93 15.86 -9.21
N ASN A 595 -43.24 15.57 -9.26
CA ASN A 595 -44.25 16.60 -9.34
C ASN A 595 -44.33 17.42 -8.03
N ARG A 596 -44.43 18.74 -8.13
CA ARG A 596 -44.51 19.66 -6.97
C ARG A 596 -45.69 19.36 -6.03
N ASN A 597 -46.78 18.80 -6.55
CA ASN A 597 -47.99 18.50 -5.79
C ASN A 597 -48.01 17.07 -5.23
N TYR A 598 -46.91 16.32 -5.30
CA TYR A 598 -46.86 14.92 -4.86
C TYR A 598 -46.99 14.77 -3.33
N LYS A 599 -48.20 14.41 -2.90
CA LYS A 599 -48.56 14.32 -1.47
C LYS A 599 -47.88 13.17 -0.71
N PHE A 600 -47.41 12.13 -1.39
CA PHE A 600 -46.82 10.98 -0.69
C PHE A 600 -45.35 11.20 -0.31
N GLY A 601 -44.71 12.31 -0.73
CA GLY A 601 -43.27 12.53 -0.55
C GLY A 601 -42.76 12.49 0.91
N HIS A 602 -43.62 12.77 1.89
CA HIS A 602 -43.32 12.66 3.32
C HIS A 602 -43.39 11.22 3.90
N LEU A 603 -43.88 10.24 3.14
CA LEU A 603 -43.96 8.84 3.57
C LEU A 603 -42.60 8.15 3.38
N ARG A 604 -42.40 7.01 4.06
CA ARG A 604 -41.23 6.17 3.76
C ARG A 604 -41.25 5.69 2.30
N GLU A 605 -40.08 5.52 1.70
CA GLU A 605 -39.92 5.20 0.27
C GLU A 605 -40.60 3.87 -0.12
N ASP A 606 -40.50 2.86 0.74
CA ASP A 606 -41.17 1.56 0.59
C ASP A 606 -42.71 1.69 0.53
N ILE A 607 -43.29 2.50 1.40
CA ILE A 607 -44.74 2.77 1.41
C ILE A 607 -45.15 3.58 0.17
N GLN A 608 -44.34 4.55 -0.26
CA GLN A 608 -44.61 5.29 -1.49
C GLN A 608 -44.64 4.35 -2.70
N ASP A 609 -43.65 3.49 -2.83
CA ASP A 609 -43.57 2.51 -3.91
C ASP A 609 -44.74 1.52 -3.87
N HIS A 610 -45.08 1.01 -2.68
CA HIS A 610 -46.25 0.14 -2.50
C HIS A 610 -47.54 0.81 -2.96
N LEU A 611 -47.82 2.04 -2.51
CA LEU A 611 -49.00 2.80 -2.91
C LEU A 611 -49.06 3.00 -4.43
N LEU A 612 -47.99 3.51 -5.05
CA LEU A 612 -47.93 3.72 -6.49
C LEU A 612 -48.06 2.42 -7.30
N ASN A 613 -47.46 1.32 -6.82
CA ASN A 613 -47.60 -0.01 -7.42
C ASN A 613 -49.05 -0.49 -7.36
N LYS A 614 -49.80 -0.22 -6.28
CA LYS A 614 -51.22 -0.60 -6.18
C LYS A 614 -52.14 0.27 -7.03
N ILE A 615 -51.78 1.54 -7.29
CA ILE A 615 -52.49 2.38 -8.26
C ILE A 615 -52.38 1.76 -9.65
N GLU A 616 -51.15 1.43 -10.07
CA GLU A 616 -50.88 0.77 -11.35
C GLU A 616 -51.62 -0.58 -11.46
N LEU A 617 -51.60 -1.39 -10.40
CA LEU A 617 -52.34 -2.65 -10.33
C LEU A 617 -53.86 -2.46 -10.48
N LEU A 618 -54.44 -1.46 -9.82
CA LEU A 618 -55.87 -1.17 -9.93
C LEU A 618 -56.26 -0.81 -11.37
N ILE A 619 -55.49 0.05 -12.02
CA ILE A 619 -55.71 0.44 -13.43
C ILE A 619 -55.62 -0.79 -14.34
N ASN A 620 -54.57 -1.59 -14.19
CA ASN A 620 -54.33 -2.78 -15.02
C ASN A 620 -55.36 -3.89 -14.80
N SER A 621 -55.91 -4.00 -13.58
CA SER A 621 -56.93 -4.99 -13.25
C SER A 621 -58.28 -4.76 -13.94
N LYS A 622 -58.54 -3.51 -14.37
CA LYS A 622 -59.83 -3.05 -14.94
C LYS A 622 -61.05 -3.41 -14.08
N ILE A 623 -60.86 -3.47 -12.76
CA ILE A 623 -61.93 -3.78 -11.80
C ILE A 623 -62.94 -2.63 -11.71
N ILE A 624 -62.50 -1.38 -11.89
CA ILE A 624 -63.40 -0.22 -11.93
C ILE A 624 -64.02 -0.09 -13.33
N ASP A 625 -65.35 -0.01 -13.38
CA ASP A 625 -66.10 0.13 -14.63
C ASP A 625 -65.68 1.38 -15.43
N GLY A 626 -65.44 1.22 -16.73
CA GLY A 626 -64.95 2.27 -17.63
C GLY A 626 -63.43 2.41 -17.75
N THR A 627 -62.63 1.66 -16.99
CA THR A 627 -61.15 1.69 -17.08
C THR A 627 -60.68 1.12 -18.43
N GLY A 628 -59.92 1.91 -19.19
CA GLY A 628 -59.41 1.58 -20.53
C GLY A 628 -60.42 1.73 -21.67
N THR A 629 -61.65 2.20 -21.39
CA THR A 629 -62.69 2.45 -22.41
C THR A 629 -63.28 3.86 -22.35
N ARG A 630 -63.45 4.42 -21.15
CA ARG A 630 -64.05 5.75 -20.91
C ARG A 630 -63.09 6.74 -20.23
N GLY A 631 -61.80 6.44 -20.19
CA GLY A 631 -60.80 7.29 -19.54
C GLY A 631 -60.85 7.27 -18.00
N THR A 632 -61.52 6.28 -17.40
CA THR A 632 -61.66 6.17 -15.94
C THR A 632 -60.31 6.01 -15.24
N GLU A 633 -59.27 5.54 -15.93
CA GLU A 633 -57.88 5.49 -15.45
C GLU A 633 -57.35 6.86 -14.98
N TYR A 634 -57.71 7.95 -15.66
CA TYR A 634 -57.32 9.29 -15.24
C TYR A 634 -58.07 9.74 -13.99
N LYS A 635 -59.34 9.33 -13.87
CA LYS A 635 -60.14 9.56 -12.66
C LYS A 635 -59.60 8.77 -11.47
N ILE A 636 -59.11 7.54 -11.69
CA ILE A 636 -58.43 6.74 -10.67
C ILE A 636 -57.20 7.49 -10.16
N LEU A 637 -56.34 8.00 -11.05
CA LEU A 637 -55.18 8.79 -10.64
C LEU A 637 -55.58 10.06 -9.87
N GLN A 638 -56.57 10.77 -10.37
CA GLN A 638 -57.06 12.01 -9.79
C GLN A 638 -57.54 11.83 -8.34
N VAL A 639 -58.29 10.76 -8.08
CA VAL A 639 -58.78 10.41 -6.74
C VAL A 639 -57.63 9.93 -5.85
N LEU A 640 -56.79 9.01 -6.33
CA LEU A 640 -55.81 8.33 -5.49
C LEU A 640 -54.55 9.14 -5.21
N LEU A 641 -54.12 10.05 -6.08
CA LEU A 641 -53.00 10.96 -5.79
C LEU A 641 -53.41 12.10 -4.83
N ASN A 642 -54.72 12.29 -4.62
CA ASN A 642 -55.29 13.31 -3.75
C ASN A 642 -55.86 12.76 -2.44
N LEU A 643 -55.50 11.54 -2.05
CA LEU A 643 -55.92 10.95 -0.77
C LEU A 643 -55.62 11.88 0.41
N ASP A 644 -56.49 11.82 1.42
CA ASP A 644 -56.41 12.70 2.58
C ASP A 644 -55.22 12.34 3.49
N GLU A 645 -54.76 13.32 4.28
CA GLU A 645 -53.65 13.07 5.22
C GLU A 645 -53.97 11.99 6.25
N ASN A 646 -55.26 11.80 6.60
CA ASN A 646 -55.66 10.80 7.57
C ASN A 646 -55.33 9.40 7.06
N PHE A 647 -55.72 9.07 5.81
CA PHE A 647 -55.38 7.80 5.20
C PHE A 647 -53.85 7.63 5.09
N LEU A 648 -53.13 8.67 4.65
CA LEU A 648 -51.66 8.60 4.53
C LEU A 648 -50.96 8.37 5.89
N LYS A 649 -51.48 8.95 6.99
CA LYS A 649 -50.98 8.70 8.36
C LYS A 649 -51.21 7.25 8.80
N HIS A 650 -52.32 6.62 8.41
CA HIS A 650 -52.57 5.20 8.68
C HIS A 650 -51.60 4.31 7.89
N MET A 651 -51.33 4.68 6.63
CA MET A 651 -50.37 3.97 5.78
C MET A 651 -48.92 4.09 6.25
N GLN A 652 -48.50 5.26 6.74
CA GLN A 652 -47.15 5.45 7.30
C GLN A 652 -46.87 4.51 8.50
N LYS A 653 -47.89 4.29 9.34
CA LYS A 653 -47.81 3.41 10.51
C LYS A 653 -47.91 1.93 10.17
N PHE A 654 -48.32 1.59 8.95
CA PHE A 654 -48.60 0.23 8.58
C PHE A 654 -47.31 -0.59 8.44
N ASP A 655 -47.30 -1.74 9.10
CA ASP A 655 -46.32 -2.81 8.96
C ASP A 655 -47.07 -4.02 8.44
N PHE A 656 -46.66 -4.54 7.27
CA PHE A 656 -47.36 -5.59 6.54
C PHE A 656 -47.52 -6.91 7.31
N THR A 657 -46.81 -7.08 8.42
CA THR A 657 -46.90 -8.27 9.28
C THR A 657 -47.82 -8.08 10.49
N LYS A 658 -48.18 -6.84 10.83
CA LYS A 658 -48.92 -6.47 12.05
C LYS A 658 -50.39 -6.16 11.76
N GLN A 659 -50.98 -5.28 12.57
CA GLN A 659 -52.35 -4.83 12.37
C GLN A 659 -52.43 -3.87 11.19
N ASN A 660 -53.29 -4.21 10.22
CA ASN A 660 -53.54 -3.39 9.05
C ASN A 660 -54.50 -2.22 9.32
N PRO A 661 -54.46 -1.15 8.48
CA PRO A 661 -55.48 -0.12 8.50
C PRO A 661 -56.87 -0.69 8.24
N LYS A 662 -57.88 -0.12 8.91
CA LYS A 662 -59.25 -0.62 8.84
C LYS A 662 -60.20 0.46 8.38
N ILE A 663 -61.20 0.08 7.61
CA ILE A 663 -62.21 0.98 7.07
C ILE A 663 -63.58 0.40 7.38
N VAL A 664 -64.40 1.17 8.09
CA VAL A 664 -65.80 0.84 8.33
C VAL A 664 -66.67 1.84 7.61
N VAL A 665 -67.45 1.37 6.64
CA VAL A 665 -68.44 2.18 5.92
C VAL A 665 -69.80 1.94 6.53
N ILE A 666 -70.49 2.99 6.95
CA ILE A 666 -71.85 2.90 7.51
C ILE A 666 -72.85 3.43 6.48
N HIS A 667 -73.59 2.51 5.85
CA HIS A 667 -74.55 2.79 4.79
C HIS A 667 -75.99 2.51 5.24
N THR A 668 -76.62 3.51 5.87
CA THR A 668 -77.98 3.35 6.43
C THR A 668 -79.10 4.07 5.66
N LYS A 669 -78.78 4.83 4.60
CA LYS A 669 -79.75 5.64 3.85
C LYS A 669 -79.71 5.30 2.35
N GLN A 670 -80.77 5.66 1.63
CA GLN A 670 -80.86 5.49 0.16
C GLN A 670 -79.88 6.36 -0.64
N LYS A 671 -79.19 7.31 0.01
CA LYS A 671 -78.24 8.20 -0.66
C LYS A 671 -77.09 7.39 -1.26
N MET A 672 -76.86 7.58 -2.55
CA MET A 672 -76.00 6.73 -3.37
C MET A 672 -74.52 7.12 -3.27
N HIS A 673 -73.62 6.13 -3.26
CA HIS A 673 -72.16 6.33 -3.29
C HIS A 673 -71.64 6.79 -4.65
N SER A 674 -70.52 7.51 -4.67
CA SER A 674 -69.88 7.94 -5.91
C SER A 674 -68.93 6.86 -6.48
N ILE A 675 -68.46 7.04 -7.72
CA ILE A 675 -67.42 6.16 -8.28
C ILE A 675 -66.08 6.41 -7.59
N GLU A 676 -65.85 7.63 -7.09
CA GLU A 676 -64.68 8.02 -6.29
C GLU A 676 -64.61 7.23 -4.99
N ASP A 677 -65.73 7.04 -4.29
CA ASP A 677 -65.77 6.18 -3.11
C ASP A 677 -65.42 4.73 -3.47
N ALA A 678 -65.91 4.22 -4.60
CA ALA A 678 -65.63 2.86 -5.07
C ALA A 678 -64.16 2.68 -5.48
N ILE A 679 -63.56 3.66 -6.16
CA ILE A 679 -62.13 3.70 -6.49
C ILE A 679 -61.30 3.61 -5.20
N PHE A 680 -61.64 4.42 -4.20
CA PHE A 680 -60.94 4.43 -2.92
C PHE A 680 -61.01 3.08 -2.20
N LEU A 681 -62.18 2.46 -2.08
CA LEU A 681 -62.32 1.19 -1.35
C LEU A 681 -61.62 0.03 -2.08
N ALA A 682 -61.75 -0.06 -3.41
CA ALA A 682 -61.03 -1.06 -4.19
C ALA A 682 -59.50 -0.91 -4.05
N TYR A 683 -59.02 0.34 -4.07
CA TYR A 683 -57.60 0.64 -3.83
C TYR A 683 -57.16 0.29 -2.41
N ALA A 684 -57.94 0.66 -1.39
CA ALA A 684 -57.62 0.40 0.00
C ALA A 684 -57.49 -1.12 0.28
N ASN A 685 -58.36 -1.94 -0.32
CA ASN A 685 -58.24 -3.41 -0.29
C ASN A 685 -56.91 -3.87 -0.92
N LEU A 686 -56.56 -3.35 -2.10
CA LEU A 686 -55.29 -3.69 -2.78
C LEU A 686 -54.05 -3.33 -1.96
N VAL A 687 -54.11 -2.19 -1.26
CA VAL A 687 -53.06 -1.66 -0.39
C VAL A 687 -52.89 -2.46 0.90
N GLY A 688 -53.91 -3.20 1.34
CA GLY A 688 -53.85 -4.07 2.50
C GLY A 688 -54.83 -3.73 3.63
N CYS A 689 -55.82 -2.86 3.40
CA CYS A 689 -56.79 -2.48 4.43
C CYS A 689 -57.87 -3.55 4.59
N ASP A 690 -58.33 -3.76 5.83
CA ASP A 690 -59.60 -4.46 6.06
C ASP A 690 -60.76 -3.49 5.86
N ILE A 691 -61.81 -3.92 5.18
CA ILE A 691 -62.97 -3.11 4.84
C ILE A 691 -64.24 -3.88 5.21
N ILE A 692 -65.05 -3.28 6.08
CA ILE A 692 -66.43 -3.73 6.36
C ILE A 692 -67.41 -2.64 5.95
N ILE A 693 -68.41 -3.04 5.17
CA ILE A 693 -69.56 -2.20 4.83
C ILE A 693 -70.75 -2.66 5.68
N ILE A 694 -71.22 -1.80 6.56
CA ILE A 694 -72.38 -2.03 7.42
C ILE A 694 -73.62 -1.44 6.75
N SER A 695 -74.56 -2.29 6.32
CA SER A 695 -75.80 -1.86 5.66
C SER A 695 -77.03 -2.52 6.28
N PRO A 696 -77.62 -1.95 7.35
CA PRO A 696 -78.80 -2.54 7.96
C PRO A 696 -80.00 -2.62 7.00
N THR A 697 -80.03 -1.80 5.96
CA THR A 697 -81.09 -1.75 4.95
C THR A 697 -80.94 -2.77 3.82
N GLY A 698 -79.76 -3.38 3.68
CA GLY A 698 -79.40 -4.23 2.53
C GLY A 698 -79.28 -3.47 1.21
N TYR A 699 -79.24 -2.13 1.21
CA TYR A 699 -79.16 -1.36 -0.03
C TYR A 699 -77.86 -1.63 -0.80
N ARG A 700 -77.96 -1.59 -2.13
CA ARG A 700 -76.79 -1.68 -3.01
C ARG A 700 -75.93 -0.42 -2.83
N SER A 701 -74.63 -0.61 -2.67
CA SER A 701 -73.67 0.45 -2.39
C SER A 701 -72.72 0.65 -3.57
N PHE A 702 -71.52 0.06 -3.53
CA PHE A 702 -70.43 0.29 -4.49
C PHE A 702 -70.40 -0.73 -5.62
N GLU A 703 -71.11 -1.85 -5.48
CA GLU A 703 -71.00 -3.04 -6.33
C GLU A 703 -71.32 -2.73 -7.80
N ARG A 704 -72.07 -1.65 -8.07
CA ARG A 704 -72.38 -1.21 -9.44
C ARG A 704 -71.21 -0.62 -10.22
N PHE A 705 -70.15 -0.21 -9.53
CA PHE A 705 -68.97 0.38 -10.15
C PHE A 705 -67.86 -0.65 -10.40
N TYR A 706 -68.07 -1.91 -10.01
CA TYR A 706 -67.10 -2.98 -10.18
C TYR A 706 -67.49 -3.93 -11.32
N THR A 707 -66.52 -4.31 -12.15
CA THR A 707 -66.68 -5.25 -13.25
C THR A 707 -66.65 -6.72 -12.80
N LYS A 708 -66.22 -6.97 -11.56
CA LYS A 708 -66.11 -8.29 -10.93
C LYS A 708 -66.67 -8.24 -9.49
N PRO A 709 -67.17 -9.37 -8.94
CA PRO A 709 -67.66 -9.43 -7.56
C PRO A 709 -66.49 -9.32 -6.58
N LEU A 710 -66.15 -8.10 -6.19
CA LEU A 710 -65.06 -7.79 -5.26
C LEU A 710 -65.50 -7.87 -3.78
N ILE A 711 -66.76 -7.54 -3.50
CA ILE A 711 -67.32 -7.50 -2.15
C ILE A 711 -68.08 -8.80 -1.89
N GLN A 712 -67.76 -9.45 -0.77
CA GLN A 712 -68.56 -10.56 -0.25
C GLN A 712 -69.69 -10.02 0.63
N GLU A 713 -70.95 -10.24 0.25
CA GLU A 713 -72.11 -9.83 1.06
C GLU A 713 -72.57 -10.96 1.98
N HIS A 714 -72.75 -10.64 3.27
CA HIS A 714 -73.31 -11.48 4.31
C HIS A 714 -74.69 -10.95 4.69
N HIS A 715 -75.70 -11.82 4.62
CA HIS A 715 -77.02 -11.53 5.13
C HIS A 715 -77.10 -12.00 6.59
N ASP A 716 -77.14 -11.04 7.52
CA ASP A 716 -77.07 -11.29 8.97
C ASP A 716 -78.33 -10.77 9.68
N GLY A 717 -79.50 -11.19 9.17
CA GLY A 717 -80.82 -10.90 9.75
C GLY A 717 -81.70 -9.99 8.89
N GLU A 718 -82.72 -9.42 9.51
CA GLU A 718 -83.78 -8.64 8.84
C GLU A 718 -83.32 -7.22 8.48
N TYR A 719 -83.88 -6.65 7.41
CA TYR A 719 -83.52 -5.30 6.98
C TYR A 719 -84.25 -4.23 7.79
N LEU A 720 -83.49 -3.30 8.38
CA LEU A 720 -84.01 -2.17 9.17
C LEU A 720 -83.69 -0.83 8.49
N TYR A 721 -84.72 -0.02 8.28
CA TYR A 721 -84.64 1.24 7.51
C TYR A 721 -84.53 2.51 8.37
N ASP A 722 -84.86 2.44 9.65
CA ASP A 722 -84.93 3.60 10.54
C ASP A 722 -83.62 3.87 11.33
N LEU A 723 -82.56 3.10 11.07
CA LEU A 723 -81.26 3.27 11.74
C LEU A 723 -80.47 4.43 11.13
N SER A 724 -79.89 5.27 11.99
CA SER A 724 -79.03 6.38 11.56
C SER A 724 -77.56 6.11 11.87
N ALA A 725 -76.65 6.57 11.01
CA ALA A 725 -75.21 6.46 11.26
C ALA A 725 -74.80 7.13 12.59
N THR A 726 -75.44 8.24 12.97
CA THR A 726 -75.19 8.92 14.25
C THR A 726 -75.56 8.03 15.44
N SER A 727 -76.72 7.36 15.41
CA SER A 727 -77.16 6.45 16.49
C SER A 727 -76.21 5.27 16.69
N ILE A 728 -75.61 4.75 15.62
CA ILE A 728 -74.64 3.65 15.67
C ILE A 728 -73.33 4.10 16.35
N LEU A 729 -72.93 5.34 16.14
CA LEU A 729 -71.68 5.91 16.67
C LEU A 729 -71.78 6.39 18.12
N GLU A 730 -72.98 6.60 18.65
CA GLU A 730 -73.19 6.99 20.06
C GLU A 730 -72.94 5.80 21.00
N ARG A 731 -71.95 5.93 21.91
CA ARG A 731 -71.67 4.89 22.92
C ARG A 731 -72.91 4.65 23.80
N PRO A 732 -73.26 3.39 24.13
CA PRO A 732 -74.26 3.14 25.16
C PRO A 732 -73.79 3.80 26.47
N LYS A 733 -74.63 4.67 27.06
CA LYS A 733 -74.36 5.28 28.36
C LYS A 733 -74.43 4.19 29.43
N ASP A 734 -73.30 3.59 29.77
CA ASP A 734 -73.20 2.82 31.01
C ASP A 734 -73.47 3.74 32.20
N LYS A 735 -74.46 3.38 33.03
CA LYS A 735 -74.82 4.13 34.23
C LYS A 735 -73.56 4.36 35.08
N PRO A 736 -73.26 5.60 35.49
CA PRO A 736 -71.99 5.89 36.16
C PRO A 736 -71.88 5.17 37.50
N LYS A 737 -70.67 4.66 37.78
CA LYS A 737 -70.15 4.06 39.03
C LYS A 737 -70.37 4.89 40.33
N ASN A 738 -71.18 5.95 40.28
CA ASN A 738 -71.49 6.81 41.41
C ASN A 738 -72.41 6.17 42.47
N PHE A 739 -73.14 5.10 42.15
CA PHE A 739 -73.97 4.42 43.16
C PHE A 739 -73.11 3.64 44.18
N LEU A 740 -72.09 2.92 43.72
CA LEU A 740 -71.15 2.18 44.57
C LEU A 740 -70.28 3.12 45.42
N LYS A 741 -69.78 4.23 44.86
CA LYS A 741 -69.06 5.26 45.64
C LYS A 741 -69.94 5.99 46.66
N LYS A 742 -71.25 6.06 46.43
CA LYS A 742 -72.21 6.66 47.38
C LYS A 742 -72.54 5.70 48.53
N MET A 743 -72.63 4.40 48.23
CA MET A 743 -72.74 3.32 49.23
C MET A 743 -71.48 3.23 50.11
N GLU A 744 -70.28 3.27 49.53
CA GLU A 744 -69.02 3.27 50.30
C GLU A 744 -68.86 4.50 51.20
N ARG A 745 -69.37 5.66 50.79
CA ARG A 745 -69.41 6.87 51.62
C ARG A 745 -70.43 6.80 52.75
N MET A 746 -71.56 6.10 52.57
CA MET A 746 -72.54 5.88 53.64
C MET A 746 -72.03 4.86 54.67
N ILE A 747 -71.33 3.82 54.24
CA ILE A 747 -70.77 2.80 55.15
C ILE A 747 -69.63 3.39 56.01
N LYS A 748 -68.84 4.33 55.47
CA LYS A 748 -67.80 5.06 56.22
C LYS A 748 -68.32 6.16 57.17
N GLN A 749 -69.61 6.47 57.17
CA GLN A 749 -70.22 7.41 58.12
C GLN A 749 -70.85 6.72 59.34
N TRP A 750 -70.83 5.38 59.39
CA TRP A 750 -71.41 4.56 60.46
C TRP A 750 -70.36 3.70 61.20
N GLN A 751 -69.07 4.02 61.02
CA GLN A 751 -67.94 3.60 61.87
C GLN A 751 -67.28 4.86 62.41
#